data_AF-A0A397UKN4-F1
#
_entry.id   AF-A0A397UKN4-F1
#
_cell.length_a   1.000
_cell.length_b   1.000
_cell.length_c   1.000
_cell.angle_alpha   90.00
_cell.angle_beta   90.00
_cell.angle_gamma   90.00
#
_symmetry.space_group_name_H-M   'P 1'
#
loop_
_entity.id
_entity.type
_entity.pdbx_description
1 polymer ?
#
loop_
_entity_poly.entity_id
_entity_poly.type
_entity_poly.pdbx_seq_one_letter_code
_entity_poly.pdbx_strand_id
1 'polypeptide(L)'
;MPLSNSKYPEDNPFSLKQNNTTYTYNIISKGFYPSKNKTCYTSTRSRDGTTYRISDNYVKRNPDTKAQLSGVHVFGLNEIDVEQEREKKNRSHPFRPFNTLGKSMKEKRSRAFSKQIGIAFKNEIHKFYNPMDQPILQELRFNVQEKNYVVDYHNRNRDEKNIHIEAVTEIVDQGPISRKSYRNLAAIQYELPRDHDVSDTRKKINEEMNQKVSVSVLNIANISLITTNEPPDINDQEIEEEMMRYIGNAGYRRITDILRFVIPDLLNRQVLNINNPVIHIRISGDGRNVGRKIKHVMVTCAILDDVSNTHKANYHHTIILCPGTENYDLFKTIMKPVINELDNLVKNGLDDFGIKWKIEPFFSSDWKFLCIILGFNAPNANYFCPWCLCTKKEIGIKDKVYTIEKNMEQLKAEKPPPGHSKALLIPMIPLDCYVPDELHVMLRIWDRLWELAIQELKSENRYDEHNREIIVREMKRISVRFQFWQDHNVENWIYTSLMGDDKEKVLRSFNFEVIFDNERAMLINRLWRDFHTLYTLMKQPGTDPAAFAAQAKKWLELFLTPYQGEPNTASFKKGLYRPKDVSPYIHVLVHHIAEFMERHKYFGFAAFSCEAVEKKNHNHVATFFRRTMKDGGNGIERKSAIFEILDYENRSLYTLTAKNIT
;
A
#
# COMPACT_ATOMS: atom_id res chain seq x y z
N MET A 1 51.44 15.10 86.50
CA MET A 1 51.28 13.73 87.05
C MET A 1 50.83 13.92 88.48
N PRO A 2 49.61 13.51 88.89
CA PRO A 2 48.98 12.20 88.67
C PRO A 2 47.53 12.26 88.12
N LEU A 3 46.98 11.06 87.83
CA LEU A 3 45.56 10.69 87.54
C LEU A 3 44.87 11.31 86.31
N SER A 4 44.84 10.54 85.22
CA SER A 4 43.94 10.80 84.10
C SER A 4 42.48 10.65 84.56
N ASN A 5 41.71 11.74 84.53
CA ASN A 5 40.25 11.68 84.68
C ASN A 5 39.68 10.70 83.64
N SER A 6 39.07 9.62 84.12
CA SER A 6 38.32 8.67 83.31
C SER A 6 37.23 9.42 82.56
N LYS A 7 37.24 9.37 81.21
CA LYS A 7 36.24 10.01 80.34
C LYS A 7 34.92 9.23 80.22
N TYR A 8 34.68 8.26 81.11
CA TYR A 8 33.42 7.53 81.17
C TYR A 8 32.45 8.23 82.13
N PRO A 9 31.13 8.20 81.87
CA PRO A 9 30.13 8.56 82.88
C PRO A 9 30.42 7.80 84.19
N GLU A 10 30.32 8.50 85.32
CA GLU A 10 30.61 7.92 86.64
C GLU A 10 29.60 6.82 86.99
N ASP A 11 28.35 6.97 86.54
CA ASP A 11 27.24 6.03 86.79
C ASP A 11 26.99 5.07 85.61
N ASN A 12 26.62 3.83 85.94
CA ASN A 12 26.24 2.80 84.98
C ASN A 12 25.08 1.94 85.55
N PRO A 13 23.85 1.97 84.96
CA PRO A 13 23.47 2.71 83.75
C PRO A 13 23.51 4.24 83.90
N PHE A 14 23.76 4.95 82.79
CA PHE A 14 23.58 6.41 82.70
C PHE A 14 22.42 6.76 81.76
N SER A 15 21.81 7.93 81.95
CA SER A 15 20.67 8.37 81.13
C SER A 15 20.95 9.68 80.40
N LEU A 16 20.51 9.78 79.14
CA LEU A 16 20.66 10.96 78.31
C LEU A 16 19.29 11.41 77.75
N LYS A 17 18.98 12.70 77.85
CA LYS A 17 17.74 13.27 77.30
C LYS A 17 18.00 13.83 75.89
N GLN A 18 17.22 13.37 74.92
CA GLN A 18 17.20 13.90 73.55
C GLN A 18 15.75 13.94 73.05
N ASN A 19 15.36 15.03 72.39
CA ASN A 19 14.01 15.21 71.83
C ASN A 19 12.88 14.86 72.83
N ASN A 20 12.95 15.42 74.05
CA ASN A 20 12.02 15.17 75.17
C ASN A 20 11.89 13.69 75.63
N THR A 21 12.76 12.79 75.18
CA THR A 21 12.78 11.38 75.60
C THR A 21 14.09 11.07 76.34
N THR A 22 14.00 10.35 77.46
CA THR A 22 15.18 9.92 78.24
C THR A 22 15.56 8.50 77.85
N TYR A 23 16.81 8.29 77.40
CA TYR A 23 17.35 6.99 77.05
C TYR A 23 18.38 6.55 78.10
N THR A 24 18.30 5.28 78.54
CA THR A 24 19.17 4.72 79.57
C THR A 24 20.12 3.69 78.95
N TYR A 25 21.42 3.82 79.22
CA TYR A 25 22.49 3.02 78.62
C TYR A 25 23.35 2.32 79.67
N ASN A 26 23.73 1.07 79.39
CA ASN A 26 24.68 0.32 80.20
C ASN A 26 26.06 0.26 79.52
N ILE A 27 27.13 0.55 80.26
CA ILE A 27 28.51 0.31 79.85
C ILE A 27 28.81 -1.19 80.01
N ILE A 28 29.16 -1.85 78.91
CA ILE A 28 29.37 -3.32 78.87
C ILE A 28 30.85 -3.69 79.11
N SER A 29 31.81 -2.87 78.66
CA SER A 29 33.22 -3.00 79.05
C SER A 29 33.99 -1.69 78.88
N LYS A 30 34.94 -1.40 79.77
CA LYS A 30 35.87 -0.27 79.64
C LYS A 30 37.20 -0.80 79.06
N GLY A 31 37.55 -0.39 77.85
CA GLY A 31 38.78 -0.81 77.18
C GLY A 31 39.52 0.37 76.53
N PHE A 32 40.85 0.28 76.46
CA PHE A 32 41.69 1.24 75.75
C PHE A 32 41.76 0.89 74.25
N TYR A 33 41.55 1.89 73.38
CA TYR A 33 41.65 1.76 71.92
C TYR A 33 43.07 1.32 71.49
N PRO A 34 43.25 0.31 70.62
CA PRO A 34 44.58 -0.05 70.13
C PRO A 34 45.07 0.93 69.04
N SER A 35 46.36 1.23 69.08
CA SER A 35 47.07 2.05 68.10
C SER A 35 47.47 1.26 66.85
N LYS A 36 46.79 1.51 65.72
CA LYS A 36 47.12 1.25 64.29
C LYS A 36 47.41 -0.19 63.77
N ASN A 37 46.68 -0.49 62.69
CA ASN A 37 46.98 -1.26 61.46
C ASN A 37 47.38 -2.75 61.52
N LYS A 38 46.41 -3.67 61.37
CA LYS A 38 46.54 -4.93 60.62
C LYS A 38 45.21 -5.34 59.96
N THR A 39 45.20 -5.52 58.64
CA THR A 39 44.09 -6.06 57.83
C THR A 39 44.34 -7.54 57.49
N CYS A 40 43.34 -8.40 57.68
CA CYS A 40 43.35 -9.82 57.25
C CYS A 40 42.29 -10.05 56.16
N TYR A 41 42.56 -10.94 55.20
CA TYR A 41 41.70 -11.23 54.03
C TYR A 41 41.26 -12.71 53.99
N THR A 42 40.03 -12.99 53.52
CA THR A 42 39.53 -14.33 53.17
C THR A 42 39.21 -14.41 51.66
N SER A 43 39.28 -15.59 51.03
CA SER A 43 39.05 -15.76 49.57
C SER A 43 37.85 -16.66 49.25
N THR A 44 37.09 -16.32 48.21
CA THR A 44 35.95 -17.13 47.70
C THR A 44 36.03 -17.35 46.17
N ARG A 45 35.37 -18.40 45.66
CA ARG A 45 35.38 -18.86 44.24
C ARG A 45 34.03 -18.65 43.56
N SER A 46 34.03 -18.20 42.30
CA SER A 46 32.86 -18.16 41.42
C SER A 46 32.63 -19.50 40.69
N ARG A 47 31.44 -19.68 40.08
CA ARG A 47 31.04 -20.91 39.37
C ARG A 47 31.87 -21.23 38.12
N ASP A 48 32.61 -20.28 37.60
CA ASP A 48 33.56 -20.35 36.48
C ASP A 48 35.02 -20.45 36.94
N GLY A 49 35.26 -20.69 38.23
CA GLY A 49 36.57 -21.08 38.77
C GLY A 49 37.53 -19.93 39.15
N THR A 50 37.12 -18.66 38.99
CA THR A 50 37.95 -17.52 39.41
C THR A 50 37.80 -17.25 40.93
N THR A 51 38.91 -16.89 41.59
CA THR A 51 38.98 -16.68 43.05
C THR A 51 39.29 -15.22 43.36
N TYR A 52 38.52 -14.55 44.24
CA TYR A 52 38.81 -13.17 44.68
C TYR A 52 38.66 -12.98 46.21
N ARG A 53 39.39 -12.00 46.75
CA ARG A 53 39.55 -11.72 48.20
C ARG A 53 38.49 -10.74 48.72
N ILE A 54 37.88 -11.05 49.85
CA ILE A 54 36.95 -10.19 50.60
C ILE A 54 37.50 -10.01 52.03
N SER A 55 37.33 -8.82 52.61
CA SER A 55 37.73 -8.50 53.98
C SER A 55 36.57 -8.80 54.94
N ASP A 56 36.82 -9.56 56.00
CA ASP A 56 35.82 -9.91 57.01
C ASP A 56 35.56 -8.74 57.99
N ASN A 57 34.41 -8.07 57.82
CA ASN A 57 33.47 -7.62 58.87
C ASN A 57 33.85 -6.42 59.79
N TYR A 58 33.06 -5.33 59.99
CA TYR A 58 31.72 -4.86 59.56
C TYR A 58 31.74 -3.32 59.48
N VAL A 59 31.30 -2.66 58.40
CA VAL A 59 29.94 -2.22 57.98
C VAL A 59 29.50 -0.86 58.53
N LYS A 60 29.36 0.09 57.59
CA LYS A 60 28.61 1.34 57.71
C LYS A 60 27.34 1.18 56.87
N ARG A 61 26.17 1.24 57.50
CA ARG A 61 24.86 1.37 56.82
C ARG A 61 24.20 2.65 57.35
N ASN A 62 23.89 3.56 56.44
CA ASN A 62 23.12 4.79 56.69
C ASN A 62 21.74 4.65 55.99
N PRO A 63 20.73 5.46 56.30
CA PRO A 63 19.49 4.99 56.89
C PRO A 63 18.32 5.36 55.97
N ASP A 64 18.16 4.64 54.86
CA ASP A 64 17.05 4.91 53.95
C ASP A 64 16.02 3.78 53.83
N THR A 65 16.17 2.62 54.49
CA THR A 65 15.17 1.55 54.32
C THR A 65 15.06 0.62 55.52
N LYS A 66 13.82 0.40 55.97
CA LYS A 66 13.34 -0.47 57.06
C LYS A 66 13.90 -1.91 57.01
N ALA A 67 15.08 -2.16 57.56
CA ALA A 67 15.59 -3.51 57.79
C ALA A 67 16.32 -3.61 59.13
N GLN A 68 15.93 -4.57 59.98
CA GLN A 68 16.58 -4.90 61.25
C GLN A 68 18.02 -5.38 61.01
N LEU A 69 18.95 -4.97 61.87
CA LEU A 69 20.33 -5.46 61.90
C LEU A 69 20.68 -5.91 63.31
N SER A 70 21.11 -7.16 63.46
CA SER A 70 21.74 -7.70 64.65
C SER A 70 23.26 -7.50 64.59
N GLY A 71 23.88 -7.12 65.72
CA GLY A 71 25.33 -7.03 65.89
C GLY A 71 25.78 -5.86 66.79
N VAL A 72 26.81 -6.09 67.60
CA VAL A 72 27.31 -5.20 68.68
C VAL A 72 27.93 -3.91 68.10
N HIS A 73 27.56 -2.75 68.66
CA HIS A 73 27.98 -1.41 68.20
C HIS A 73 29.06 -0.82 69.12
N VAL A 74 30.17 -0.32 68.55
CA VAL A 74 31.23 0.41 69.27
C VAL A 74 31.30 1.84 68.72
N PHE A 75 31.14 2.86 69.55
CA PHE A 75 31.30 4.27 69.17
C PHE A 75 32.30 4.98 70.08
N GLY A 76 33.39 5.47 69.49
CA GLY A 76 34.16 6.60 70.00
C GLY A 76 34.02 7.75 69.00
N LEU A 77 33.08 8.66 69.24
CA LEU A 77 32.96 9.91 68.49
C LEU A 77 32.77 11.06 69.48
N ASN A 78 33.63 12.06 69.38
CA ASN A 78 33.57 13.29 70.16
C ASN A 78 32.45 14.17 69.59
N GLU A 79 31.56 14.66 70.47
CA GLU A 79 30.32 15.36 70.10
C GLU A 79 30.61 16.63 69.27
N ILE A 80 31.70 17.34 69.58
CA ILE A 80 32.14 18.55 68.88
C ILE A 80 32.56 18.25 67.42
N ASP A 81 33.20 17.11 67.17
CA ASP A 81 33.62 16.71 65.82
C ASP A 81 32.41 16.27 64.97
N VAL A 82 31.38 15.71 65.62
CA VAL A 82 30.10 15.37 64.97
C VAL A 82 29.29 16.62 64.64
N GLU A 83 29.28 17.62 65.52
CA GLU A 83 28.65 18.93 65.30
C GLU A 83 29.32 19.65 64.12
N GLN A 84 30.65 19.74 64.09
CA GLN A 84 31.41 20.40 63.02
C GLN A 84 31.26 19.69 61.66
N GLU A 85 31.20 18.36 61.61
CA GLU A 85 30.93 17.63 60.37
C GLU A 85 29.45 17.73 59.93
N ARG A 86 28.51 17.92 60.86
CA ARG A 86 27.10 18.22 60.54
C ARG A 86 26.94 19.63 59.98
N GLU A 87 27.62 20.63 60.55
CA GLU A 87 27.62 22.00 60.03
C GLU A 87 28.29 22.11 58.64
N LYS A 88 29.38 21.36 58.40
CA LYS A 88 29.99 21.25 57.06
C LYS A 88 29.04 20.64 56.01
N LYS A 89 28.12 19.76 56.41
CA LYS A 89 27.11 19.14 55.53
C LYS A 89 25.89 20.01 55.22
N ASN A 90 25.64 21.07 56.00
CA ASN A 90 24.55 22.02 55.74
C ASN A 90 24.87 23.07 54.66
N ARG A 91 26.07 23.02 54.05
CA ARG A 91 26.32 23.75 52.80
C ARG A 91 25.58 23.02 51.69
N SER A 92 24.63 23.69 51.03
CA SER A 92 23.98 23.18 49.82
C SER A 92 25.08 22.68 48.89
N HIS A 93 25.20 21.36 48.72
CA HIS A 93 26.18 20.83 47.78
C HIS A 93 25.81 21.39 46.42
N PRO A 94 26.67 22.20 45.78
CA PRO A 94 26.37 22.72 44.46
C PRO A 94 26.06 21.53 43.57
N PHE A 95 24.92 21.60 42.88
CA PHE A 95 24.56 20.54 41.94
C PHE A 95 25.75 20.27 41.04
N ARG A 96 26.18 19.01 40.96
CA ARG A 96 27.23 18.62 40.03
C ARG A 96 26.92 19.18 38.64
N PRO A 97 27.89 19.80 37.93
CA PRO A 97 27.66 20.39 36.62
C PRO A 97 26.98 19.40 35.68
N PHE A 98 26.01 19.88 34.89
CA PHE A 98 25.12 19.00 34.15
C PHE A 98 25.87 18.04 33.21
N ASN A 99 26.93 18.51 32.55
CA ASN A 99 27.82 17.71 31.69
C ASN A 99 28.45 16.50 32.40
N THR A 100 28.78 16.61 33.69
CA THR A 100 29.40 15.53 34.51
C THR A 100 28.44 14.40 34.90
N LEU A 101 27.14 14.56 34.62
CA LEU A 101 26.12 13.58 34.99
C LEU A 101 25.97 12.48 33.92
N GLY A 102 25.73 11.26 34.39
CA GLY A 102 25.24 10.17 33.54
C GLY A 102 23.84 10.46 32.96
N LYS A 103 23.51 9.85 31.82
CA LYS A 103 22.25 10.09 31.07
C LYS A 103 20.99 10.00 31.95
N SER A 104 20.89 8.95 32.76
CA SER A 104 19.75 8.75 33.68
C SER A 104 19.62 9.88 34.72
N MET A 105 20.74 10.39 35.24
CA MET A 105 20.71 11.47 36.24
C MET A 105 20.36 12.83 35.60
N LYS A 106 20.84 13.08 34.37
CA LYS A 106 20.41 14.23 33.56
C LYS A 106 18.89 14.23 33.37
N GLU A 107 18.31 13.09 33.00
CA GLU A 107 16.86 12.93 32.82
C GLU A 107 16.06 13.11 34.12
N LYS A 108 16.51 12.50 35.23
CA LYS A 108 15.84 12.66 36.54
C LYS A 108 15.83 14.12 37.00
N ARG A 109 16.95 14.83 36.83
CA ARG A 109 17.06 16.24 37.23
C ARG A 109 16.15 17.12 36.37
N SER A 110 16.17 16.97 35.05
CA SER A 110 15.28 17.71 34.15
C SER A 110 13.81 17.42 34.45
N ARG A 111 13.43 16.16 34.70
CA ARG A 111 12.06 15.79 35.08
C ARG A 111 11.62 16.44 36.39
N ALA A 112 12.51 16.48 37.39
CA ALA A 112 12.22 17.13 38.67
C ALA A 112 11.99 18.64 38.50
N PHE A 113 12.82 19.31 37.70
CA PHE A 113 12.65 20.72 37.36
C PHE A 113 11.30 20.99 36.69
N SER A 114 10.96 20.23 35.65
CA SER A 114 9.68 20.39 34.96
C SER A 114 8.49 20.15 35.89
N LYS A 115 8.54 19.14 36.76
CA LYS A 115 7.48 18.93 37.76
C LYS A 115 7.24 20.17 38.63
N GLN A 116 8.32 20.83 39.06
CA GLN A 116 8.22 22.06 39.84
C GLN A 116 7.64 23.23 39.04
N ILE A 117 8.02 23.39 37.77
CA ILE A 117 7.41 24.40 36.89
C ILE A 117 5.90 24.18 36.74
N GLY A 118 5.45 22.94 36.59
CA GLY A 118 4.01 22.63 36.49
C GLY A 118 3.25 22.97 37.77
N ILE A 119 3.85 22.75 38.94
CA ILE A 119 3.28 23.14 40.23
C ILE A 119 3.24 24.67 40.35
N ALA A 120 4.34 25.34 40.03
CA ALA A 120 4.42 26.79 40.06
C ALA A 120 3.38 27.43 39.14
N PHE A 121 3.23 26.94 37.90
CA PHE A 121 2.19 27.41 36.99
C PHE A 121 0.80 27.34 37.62
N LYS A 122 0.40 26.17 38.15
CA LYS A 122 -0.90 26.01 38.83
C LYS A 122 -1.10 26.97 40.00
N ASN A 123 -0.05 27.24 40.75
CA ASN A 123 -0.08 28.15 41.89
C ASN A 123 -0.07 29.63 41.49
N GLU A 124 0.29 29.98 40.26
CA GLU A 124 0.34 31.38 39.82
C GLU A 124 -0.90 31.78 38.98
N ILE A 125 -1.59 30.82 38.35
CA ILE A 125 -2.77 31.07 37.47
C ILE A 125 -3.76 32.08 38.06
N HIS A 126 -4.16 31.88 39.32
CA HIS A 126 -5.22 32.65 39.97
C HIS A 126 -4.85 34.12 40.20
N LYS A 127 -3.58 34.49 40.05
CA LYS A 127 -3.11 35.88 40.13
C LYS A 127 -3.29 36.64 38.82
N PHE A 128 -3.49 35.94 37.70
CA PHE A 128 -3.46 36.52 36.35
C PHE A 128 -4.73 36.25 35.52
N TYR A 129 -5.48 35.19 35.81
CA TYR A 129 -6.66 34.77 35.03
C TYR A 129 -7.89 34.60 35.91
N ASN A 130 -9.09 34.80 35.34
CA ASN A 130 -10.33 34.49 36.02
C ASN A 130 -10.49 32.95 36.13
N PRO A 131 -11.06 32.40 37.21
CA PRO A 131 -11.31 30.96 37.33
C PRO A 131 -12.10 30.34 36.17
N MET A 132 -12.93 31.12 35.47
CA MET A 132 -13.70 30.67 34.31
C MET A 132 -12.85 30.49 33.04
N ASP A 133 -11.68 31.13 32.95
CA ASP A 133 -10.82 31.11 31.75
C ASP A 133 -10.02 29.81 31.60
N GLN A 134 -9.87 29.04 32.70
CA GLN A 134 -9.21 27.73 32.76
C GLN A 134 -7.90 27.61 31.95
N PRO A 135 -6.88 28.44 32.19
CA PRO A 135 -5.61 28.35 31.47
C PRO A 135 -4.86 27.04 31.80
N ILE A 136 -4.29 26.41 30.77
CA ILE A 136 -3.58 25.13 30.88
C ILE A 136 -2.15 25.31 30.36
N LEU A 137 -1.15 24.88 31.13
CA LEU A 137 0.21 24.72 30.63
C LEU A 137 0.20 23.52 29.70
N GLN A 138 0.44 23.75 28.41
CA GLN A 138 0.44 22.69 27.41
C GLN A 138 1.83 22.05 27.29
N GLU A 139 2.89 22.86 27.21
CA GLU A 139 4.24 22.36 26.96
C GLU A 139 5.32 23.25 27.58
N LEU A 140 6.42 22.62 28.00
CA LEU A 140 7.65 23.29 28.42
C LEU A 140 8.82 22.81 27.57
N ARG A 141 9.35 23.70 26.73
CA ARG A 141 10.63 23.49 26.02
C ARG A 141 11.73 24.25 26.74
N PHE A 142 12.82 23.57 27.05
CA PHE A 142 13.98 24.21 27.68
C PHE A 142 15.27 23.50 27.27
N ASN A 143 16.37 24.24 27.29
CA ASN A 143 17.68 23.72 26.95
C ASN A 143 18.56 23.68 28.21
N VAL A 144 19.37 22.63 28.32
CA VAL A 144 20.49 22.59 29.26
C VAL A 144 21.75 22.22 28.49
N GLN A 145 22.61 23.22 28.25
CA GLN A 145 23.83 23.11 27.44
C GLN A 145 23.50 22.75 25.97
N GLU A 146 23.91 21.60 25.46
CA GLU A 146 23.62 21.18 24.09
C GLU A 146 22.39 20.28 23.99
N LYS A 147 21.68 20.05 25.10
CA LYS A 147 20.55 19.13 25.15
C LYS A 147 19.23 19.87 25.35
N ASN A 148 18.36 19.73 24.37
CA ASN A 148 16.96 20.19 24.44
C ASN A 148 16.12 19.18 25.21
N TYR A 149 15.22 19.70 26.03
CA TYR A 149 14.21 18.99 26.79
C TYR A 149 12.85 19.55 26.42
N VAL A 150 11.91 18.65 26.17
CA VAL A 150 10.51 19.01 25.99
C VAL A 150 9.67 18.17 26.94
N VAL A 151 8.76 18.84 27.65
CA VAL A 151 7.79 18.22 28.54
C VAL A 151 6.41 18.64 28.12
N ASP A 152 5.64 17.67 27.66
CA ASP A 152 4.23 17.82 27.36
C ASP A 152 3.43 17.68 28.67
N TYR A 153 2.70 18.73 29.03
CA TYR A 153 1.74 18.75 30.14
C TYR A 153 0.32 18.56 29.64
N HIS A 154 0.11 18.63 28.33
CA HIS A 154 -1.15 18.30 27.70
C HIS A 154 -1.33 16.79 27.85
N ASN A 155 -2.21 16.41 28.77
CA ASN A 155 -2.59 15.02 28.93
C ASN A 155 -3.55 14.69 27.79
N ARG A 156 -3.01 14.50 26.57
CA ARG A 156 -3.81 13.98 25.45
C ARG A 156 -4.57 12.78 25.99
N ASN A 157 -5.89 12.78 25.85
CA ASN A 157 -6.64 11.59 26.21
C ASN A 157 -6.04 10.41 25.41
N ARG A 158 -6.05 9.21 25.98
CA ARG A 158 -5.52 8.00 25.34
C ARG A 158 -6.01 7.86 23.89
N ASP A 159 -7.25 8.29 23.64
CA ASP A 159 -7.89 8.29 22.34
C ASP A 159 -7.23 9.26 21.34
N GLU A 160 -6.97 10.51 21.72
CA GLU A 160 -6.25 11.48 20.85
C GLU A 160 -4.83 11.02 20.53
N LYS A 161 -4.16 10.37 21.49
CA LYS A 161 -2.84 9.79 21.27
C LYS A 161 -2.92 8.63 20.28
N ASN A 162 -3.94 7.77 20.38
CA ASN A 162 -4.15 6.67 19.45
C ASN A 162 -4.46 7.18 18.04
N ILE A 163 -5.36 8.16 17.91
CA ILE A 163 -5.68 8.80 16.62
C ILE A 163 -4.42 9.38 15.95
N HIS A 164 -3.56 10.05 16.73
CA HIS A 164 -2.29 10.58 16.21
C HIS A 164 -1.36 9.46 15.72
N ILE A 165 -1.24 8.37 16.47
CA ILE A 165 -0.38 7.23 16.05
C ILE A 165 -0.97 6.52 14.83
N GLU A 166 -2.29 6.33 14.77
CA GLU A 166 -2.98 5.74 13.62
C GLU A 166 -2.82 6.60 12.36
N ALA A 167 -2.97 7.92 12.46
CA ALA A 167 -2.73 8.86 11.35
C ALA A 167 -1.27 8.80 10.85
N VAL A 168 -0.29 8.75 11.76
CA VAL A 168 1.11 8.61 11.36
C VAL A 168 1.39 7.23 10.76
N THR A 169 0.73 6.18 11.26
CA THR A 169 0.82 4.82 10.69
C THR A 169 0.30 4.80 9.25
N GLU A 170 -0.82 5.46 8.97
CA GLU A 170 -1.33 5.64 7.60
C GLU A 170 -0.30 6.33 6.69
N ILE A 171 0.30 7.44 7.15
CA ILE A 171 1.30 8.19 6.38
C ILE A 171 2.53 7.33 6.08
N VAL A 172 2.99 6.52 7.04
CA VAL A 172 4.15 5.64 6.85
C VAL A 172 3.84 4.49 5.89
N ASP A 173 2.63 3.95 5.95
CA ASP A 173 2.18 2.87 5.08
C ASP A 173 1.99 3.37 3.64
N GLN A 174 1.16 4.39 3.44
CA GLN A 174 0.80 4.91 2.12
C GLN A 174 1.88 5.82 1.51
N GLY A 175 2.71 6.46 2.35
CA GLY A 175 3.72 7.41 1.92
C GLY A 175 5.04 6.77 1.45
N PRO A 176 5.85 7.51 0.67
CA PRO A 176 7.17 7.07 0.20
C PRO A 176 8.26 7.19 1.29
N ILE A 177 7.92 7.00 2.57
CA ILE A 177 8.85 7.14 3.69
C ILE A 177 9.42 5.76 4.02
N SER A 178 10.73 5.59 3.89
CA SER A 178 11.40 4.37 4.34
C SER A 178 11.42 4.31 5.87
N ARG A 179 11.44 3.11 6.44
CA ARG A 179 11.56 2.92 7.90
C ARG A 179 12.77 3.64 8.49
N LYS A 180 13.92 3.62 7.80
CA LYS A 180 15.14 4.33 8.20
C LYS A 180 14.92 5.85 8.19
N SER A 181 14.30 6.36 7.13
CA SER A 181 13.96 7.79 7.01
C SER A 181 13.01 8.22 8.12
N TYR A 182 11.97 7.44 8.40
CA TYR A 182 11.02 7.71 9.48
C TYR A 182 11.71 7.70 10.86
N ARG A 183 12.55 6.70 11.14
CA ARG A 183 13.32 6.63 12.40
C ARG A 183 14.21 7.85 12.61
N ASN A 184 14.89 8.30 11.55
CA ASN A 184 15.71 9.51 11.59
C ASN A 184 14.85 10.76 11.86
N LEU A 185 13.69 10.87 11.20
CA LEU A 185 12.77 11.98 11.40
C LEU A 185 12.20 12.00 12.82
N ALA A 186 11.69 10.88 13.32
CA ALA A 186 11.16 10.74 14.68
C ALA A 186 12.25 10.85 15.77
N ALA A 187 13.53 10.69 15.43
CA ALA A 187 14.62 10.97 16.35
C ALA A 187 14.80 12.47 16.60
N ILE A 188 14.48 13.31 15.62
CA ILE A 188 14.62 14.77 15.66
C ILE A 188 13.31 15.41 16.13
N GLN A 189 12.18 14.96 15.61
CA GLN A 189 10.86 15.48 15.94
C GLN A 189 10.20 14.62 17.02
N TYR A 190 10.05 15.17 18.22
CA TYR A 190 9.59 14.42 19.40
C TYR A 190 8.07 14.21 19.42
N GLU A 191 7.31 15.01 18.67
CA GLU A 191 5.87 14.88 18.49
C GLU A 191 5.51 13.67 17.62
N LEU A 192 6.46 13.11 16.87
CA LEU A 192 6.23 11.91 16.07
C LEU A 192 6.31 10.64 16.94
N PRO A 193 5.37 9.69 16.77
CA PRO A 193 5.42 8.38 17.41
C PRO A 193 6.73 7.65 17.12
N ARG A 194 7.20 6.83 18.04
CA ARG A 194 8.39 6.01 17.78
C ARG A 194 8.03 4.89 16.79
N ASP A 195 9.04 4.37 16.10
CA ASP A 195 8.88 3.28 15.12
C ASP A 195 8.19 2.03 15.71
N HIS A 196 8.41 1.74 17.00
CA HIS A 196 7.72 0.64 17.66
C HIS A 196 6.23 0.95 17.89
N ASP A 197 5.86 2.17 18.28
CA ASP A 197 4.46 2.58 18.42
C ASP A 197 3.70 2.45 17.09
N VAL A 198 4.34 2.85 15.98
CA VAL A 198 3.80 2.71 14.61
C VAL A 198 3.67 1.23 14.24
N SER A 199 4.70 0.43 14.52
CA SER A 199 4.68 -1.01 14.24
C SER A 199 3.62 -1.76 15.06
N ASP A 200 3.43 -1.42 16.32
CA ASP A 200 2.45 -2.04 17.20
C ASP A 200 1.03 -1.65 16.78
N THR A 201 0.83 -0.39 16.40
CA THR A 201 -0.45 0.08 15.81
C THR A 201 -0.75 -0.62 14.49
N ARG A 202 0.25 -0.82 13.62
CA ARG A 202 0.10 -1.59 12.39
C ARG A 202 -0.37 -3.03 12.67
N LYS A 203 0.21 -3.69 13.69
CA LYS A 203 -0.20 -5.05 14.10
C LYS A 203 -1.64 -5.06 14.64
N LYS A 204 -1.99 -4.11 15.51
CA LYS A 204 -3.35 -3.94 16.04
C LYS A 204 -4.38 -3.79 14.91
N ILE A 205 -4.12 -2.91 13.93
CA ILE A 205 -5.02 -2.72 12.78
C ILE A 205 -5.12 -4.01 11.96
N ASN A 206 -4.02 -4.72 11.73
CA ASN A 206 -4.05 -6.00 11.03
C ASN A 206 -4.89 -7.06 11.77
N GLU A 207 -4.77 -7.14 13.09
CA GLU A 207 -5.57 -8.06 13.92
C GLU A 207 -7.06 -7.71 13.86
N GLU A 208 -7.40 -6.43 13.98
CA GLU A 208 -8.78 -5.95 13.85
C GLU A 208 -9.34 -6.22 12.45
N MET A 209 -8.58 -5.90 11.40
CA MET A 209 -9.00 -6.14 10.03
C MET A 209 -9.11 -7.62 9.71
N ASN A 210 -8.27 -8.49 10.26
CA ASN A 210 -8.40 -9.93 10.04
C ASN A 210 -9.67 -10.53 10.66
N GLN A 211 -10.24 -9.89 11.69
CA GLN A 211 -11.54 -10.28 12.24
C GLN A 211 -12.71 -9.85 11.35
N LYS A 212 -12.56 -8.74 10.61
CA LYS A 212 -13.62 -8.14 9.77
C LYS A 212 -13.55 -8.59 8.31
N VAL A 213 -12.35 -8.60 7.74
CA VAL A 213 -11.99 -8.99 6.38
C VAL A 213 -10.79 -9.92 6.43
N SER A 214 -11.06 -11.20 6.70
CA SER A 214 -10.02 -12.21 6.86
C SER A 214 -9.26 -12.48 5.56
N VAL A 215 -7.94 -12.68 5.66
CA VAL A 215 -7.10 -13.15 4.56
C VAL A 215 -6.87 -14.65 4.71
N SER A 216 -7.49 -15.44 3.84
CA SER A 216 -7.38 -16.90 3.81
C SER A 216 -6.30 -17.36 2.83
N VAL A 217 -5.79 -18.57 3.05
CA VAL A 217 -4.83 -19.23 2.15
C VAL A 217 -5.56 -20.27 1.30
N LEU A 218 -5.40 -20.20 -0.03
CA LEU A 218 -5.85 -21.23 -0.96
C LEU A 218 -4.65 -22.03 -1.47
N ASN A 219 -4.72 -23.36 -1.38
CA ASN A 219 -3.66 -24.25 -1.85
C ASN A 219 -3.75 -24.46 -3.38
N ILE A 220 -2.62 -24.29 -4.07
CA ILE A 220 -2.40 -24.35 -5.53
C ILE A 220 -1.28 -25.36 -5.88
N ALA A 221 -0.84 -26.21 -4.95
CA ALA A 221 0.38 -27.02 -5.07
C ALA A 221 0.43 -27.99 -6.28
N ASN A 222 -0.68 -28.23 -6.97
CA ASN A 222 -0.78 -29.16 -8.09
C ASN A 222 -0.74 -28.49 -9.49
N ILE A 223 -0.43 -27.19 -9.59
CA ILE A 223 -0.48 -26.45 -10.86
C ILE A 223 0.92 -26.09 -11.33
N SER A 224 1.29 -26.54 -12.53
CA SER A 224 2.57 -26.21 -13.16
C SER A 224 2.65 -24.71 -13.44
N LEU A 225 3.47 -24.00 -12.68
CA LEU A 225 3.76 -22.58 -12.90
C LEU A 225 4.74 -22.47 -14.07
N ILE A 226 4.24 -22.08 -15.24
CA ILE A 226 5.06 -21.88 -16.43
C ILE A 226 5.92 -20.63 -16.23
N THR A 227 7.24 -20.77 -16.34
CA THR A 227 8.17 -19.63 -16.35
C THR A 227 8.22 -19.00 -17.74
N THR A 228 8.28 -17.67 -17.82
CA THR A 228 8.30 -16.94 -19.09
C THR A 228 9.67 -16.31 -19.36
N ASN A 229 10.05 -16.22 -20.64
CA ASN A 229 11.29 -15.60 -21.13
C ASN A 229 11.20 -14.06 -21.32
N GLU A 230 10.16 -13.41 -20.77
CA GLU A 230 10.03 -11.95 -20.82
C GLU A 230 11.06 -11.27 -19.90
N PRO A 231 11.58 -10.09 -20.28
CA PRO A 231 12.52 -9.39 -19.42
C PRO A 231 11.84 -9.03 -18.08
N PRO A 232 12.50 -9.28 -16.93
CA PRO A 232 12.02 -8.89 -15.61
C PRO A 232 11.68 -7.41 -15.52
N ASP A 233 10.64 -7.09 -14.76
CA ASP A 233 10.45 -5.73 -14.25
C ASP A 233 11.42 -5.40 -13.09
N ILE A 234 12.00 -6.42 -12.44
CA ILE A 234 12.79 -6.34 -11.20
C ILE A 234 13.86 -7.44 -11.16
N ASN A 235 15.07 -7.10 -10.73
CA ASN A 235 16.20 -8.01 -10.57
C ASN A 235 16.60 -8.08 -9.08
N ASP A 236 15.90 -8.90 -8.30
CA ASP A 236 16.17 -9.12 -6.88
C ASP A 236 16.04 -10.61 -6.53
N GLN A 237 17.15 -11.20 -6.08
CA GLN A 237 17.24 -12.64 -5.80
C GLN A 237 16.58 -13.04 -4.48
N GLU A 238 16.47 -12.12 -3.51
CA GLU A 238 15.83 -12.37 -2.22
C GLU A 238 14.30 -12.47 -2.38
N ILE A 239 13.74 -11.60 -3.22
CA ILE A 239 12.32 -11.63 -3.62
C ILE A 239 11.99 -12.95 -4.33
N GLU A 240 12.88 -13.39 -5.23
CA GLU A 240 12.71 -14.66 -5.94
C GLU A 240 12.69 -15.83 -4.96
N GLU A 241 13.66 -15.90 -4.05
CA GLU A 241 13.72 -16.96 -3.03
C GLU A 241 12.49 -16.97 -2.09
N GLU A 242 11.96 -15.82 -1.71
CA GLU A 242 10.77 -15.72 -0.87
C GLU A 242 9.50 -16.17 -1.62
N MET A 243 9.27 -15.68 -2.84
CA MET A 243 8.13 -16.09 -3.64
C MET A 243 8.17 -17.59 -3.97
N MET A 244 9.36 -18.15 -4.18
CA MET A 244 9.55 -19.60 -4.37
C MET A 244 9.14 -20.43 -3.14
N ARG A 245 9.28 -19.91 -1.91
CA ARG A 245 8.84 -20.60 -0.67
C ARG A 245 7.31 -20.70 -0.55
N TYR A 246 6.58 -19.83 -1.22
CA TYR A 246 5.11 -19.78 -1.20
C TYR A 246 4.48 -20.16 -2.54
N ILE A 247 5.27 -20.73 -3.46
CA ILE A 247 4.75 -21.39 -4.65
C ILE A 247 3.74 -22.46 -4.20
N GLY A 248 2.51 -22.32 -4.69
CA GLY A 248 1.42 -23.19 -4.30
C GLY A 248 0.45 -22.60 -3.28
N ASN A 249 0.54 -21.31 -2.92
CA ASN A 249 -0.45 -20.65 -2.07
C ASN A 249 -0.95 -19.33 -2.70
N ALA A 250 -2.26 -19.10 -2.66
CA ALA A 250 -2.90 -17.82 -3.02
C ALA A 250 -3.51 -17.18 -1.77
N GLY A 251 -3.47 -15.85 -1.72
CA GLY A 251 -4.24 -15.09 -0.76
C GLY A 251 -5.66 -14.88 -1.28
N TYR A 252 -6.65 -15.05 -0.39
CA TYR A 252 -8.07 -14.91 -0.69
C TYR A 252 -8.76 -14.04 0.35
N ARG A 253 -9.58 -13.09 -0.10
CA ARG A 253 -10.50 -12.30 0.73
C ARG A 253 -11.92 -12.46 0.20
N ARG A 254 -12.87 -12.66 1.10
CA ARG A 254 -14.28 -12.85 0.78
C ARG A 254 -14.91 -11.55 0.30
N ILE A 255 -15.73 -11.64 -0.76
CA ILE A 255 -16.54 -10.52 -1.25
C ILE A 255 -17.53 -10.08 -0.16
N THR A 256 -18.14 -11.03 0.54
CA THR A 256 -19.12 -10.76 1.62
C THR A 256 -18.51 -9.88 2.72
N ASP A 257 -17.30 -10.21 3.17
CA ASP A 257 -16.63 -9.52 4.27
C ASP A 257 -16.24 -8.10 3.86
N ILE A 258 -15.72 -7.94 2.63
CA ILE A 258 -15.41 -6.63 2.06
C ILE A 258 -16.69 -5.78 1.97
N LEU A 259 -17.77 -6.32 1.42
CA LEU A 259 -19.05 -5.60 1.27
C LEU A 259 -19.59 -5.13 2.62
N ARG A 260 -19.68 -6.02 3.62
CA ARG A 260 -20.12 -5.67 4.98
C ARG A 260 -19.28 -4.57 5.60
N PHE A 261 -17.98 -4.57 5.32
CA PHE A 261 -17.08 -3.54 5.83
C PHE A 261 -17.30 -2.17 5.18
N VAL A 262 -17.63 -2.11 3.88
CA VAL A 262 -17.77 -0.85 3.14
C VAL A 262 -19.19 -0.30 3.09
N ILE A 263 -20.24 -1.13 3.26
CA ILE A 263 -21.64 -0.69 3.20
C ILE A 263 -21.93 0.51 4.11
N PRO A 264 -21.51 0.54 5.40
CA PRO A 264 -21.76 1.68 6.27
C PRO A 264 -21.19 3.00 5.72
N ASP A 265 -19.98 2.96 5.17
CA ASP A 265 -19.34 4.12 4.54
C ASP A 265 -20.11 4.59 3.30
N LEU A 266 -20.51 3.64 2.44
CA LEU A 266 -21.24 3.93 1.22
C LEU A 266 -22.65 4.51 1.50
N LEU A 267 -23.29 4.09 2.59
CA LEU A 267 -24.55 4.69 3.08
C LEU A 267 -24.33 6.12 3.57
N ASN A 268 -23.29 6.35 4.39
CA ASN A 268 -22.95 7.69 4.88
C ASN A 268 -22.65 8.66 3.73
N ARG A 269 -21.98 8.18 2.69
CA ARG A 269 -21.67 8.94 1.46
C ARG A 269 -22.84 9.02 0.47
N GLN A 270 -24.01 8.45 0.81
CA GLN A 270 -25.20 8.39 -0.03
C GLN A 270 -24.98 7.74 -1.40
N VAL A 271 -23.96 6.87 -1.51
CA VAL A 271 -23.72 6.05 -2.70
C VAL A 271 -24.74 4.91 -2.76
N LEU A 272 -25.02 4.28 -1.62
CA LEU A 272 -26.05 3.26 -1.50
C LEU A 272 -27.30 3.82 -0.83
N ASN A 273 -28.45 3.25 -1.17
CA ASN A 273 -29.75 3.65 -0.64
C ASN A 273 -30.48 2.44 -0.04
N ILE A 274 -30.75 2.48 1.26
CA ILE A 274 -31.49 1.43 1.99
C ILE A 274 -32.90 1.17 1.43
N ASN A 275 -33.55 2.17 0.81
CA ASN A 275 -34.87 2.01 0.19
C ASN A 275 -34.80 1.34 -1.20
N ASN A 276 -33.61 1.23 -1.78
CA ASN A 276 -33.34 0.50 -3.00
C ASN A 276 -32.08 -0.36 -2.80
N PRO A 277 -32.18 -1.49 -2.06
CA PRO A 277 -31.03 -2.24 -1.59
C PRO A 277 -30.45 -3.11 -2.72
N VAL A 278 -29.87 -2.48 -3.73
CA VAL A 278 -29.15 -3.12 -4.84
C VAL A 278 -27.70 -2.61 -4.81
N ILE A 279 -26.75 -3.53 -4.92
CA ILE A 279 -25.33 -3.22 -5.05
C ILE A 279 -24.83 -3.83 -6.35
N HIS A 280 -24.27 -2.98 -7.21
CA HIS A 280 -23.62 -3.39 -8.43
C HIS A 280 -22.12 -3.55 -8.17
N ILE A 281 -21.60 -4.76 -8.41
CA ILE A 281 -20.18 -5.05 -8.20
C ILE A 281 -19.51 -5.35 -9.53
N ARG A 282 -18.24 -4.97 -9.66
CA ARG A 282 -17.42 -5.24 -10.85
C ARG A 282 -16.28 -6.16 -10.47
N ILE A 283 -16.25 -7.34 -11.09
CA ILE A 283 -15.11 -8.26 -11.03
C ILE A 283 -14.18 -7.97 -12.19
N SER A 284 -12.88 -7.90 -11.89
CA SER A 284 -11.83 -7.67 -12.89
C SER A 284 -10.60 -8.46 -12.49
N GLY A 285 -9.67 -8.66 -13.42
CA GLY A 285 -8.36 -9.19 -13.08
C GLY A 285 -7.31 -8.81 -14.11
N ASP A 286 -6.06 -8.98 -13.72
CA ASP A 286 -4.88 -8.71 -14.54
C ASP A 286 -3.69 -9.53 -14.03
N GLY A 287 -2.76 -9.86 -14.92
CA GLY A 287 -1.51 -10.55 -14.65
C GLY A 287 -0.31 -9.64 -14.84
N ARG A 288 0.64 -9.66 -13.91
CA ARG A 288 1.82 -8.77 -13.97
C ARG A 288 3.11 -9.49 -13.60
N ASN A 289 4.20 -9.12 -14.29
CA ASN A 289 5.55 -9.57 -13.97
C ASN A 289 6.04 -8.86 -12.70
N VAL A 290 6.52 -9.63 -11.71
CA VAL A 290 7.05 -9.11 -10.44
C VAL A 290 8.53 -9.45 -10.21
N GLY A 291 9.11 -10.33 -11.02
CA GLY A 291 10.54 -10.68 -11.01
C GLY A 291 10.97 -11.33 -12.33
N ARG A 292 12.20 -11.91 -12.41
CA ARG A 292 12.72 -12.53 -13.65
C ARG A 292 11.92 -13.73 -14.12
N LYS A 293 11.40 -14.51 -13.18
CA LYS A 293 10.69 -15.76 -13.47
C LYS A 293 9.31 -15.83 -12.84
N ILE A 294 8.89 -14.75 -12.18
CA ILE A 294 7.71 -14.76 -11.32
C ILE A 294 6.72 -13.71 -11.79
N LYS A 295 5.52 -14.19 -12.09
CA LYS A 295 4.34 -13.39 -12.34
C LYS A 295 3.39 -13.53 -11.15
N HIS A 296 2.59 -12.51 -10.93
CA HIS A 296 1.40 -12.65 -10.10
C HIS A 296 0.15 -12.36 -10.91
N VAL A 297 -0.96 -12.91 -10.45
CA VAL A 297 -2.28 -12.67 -11.01
C VAL A 297 -3.16 -12.15 -9.89
N MET A 298 -3.89 -11.09 -10.20
CA MET A 298 -4.78 -10.40 -9.29
C MET A 298 -6.21 -10.48 -9.81
N VAL A 299 -7.14 -10.78 -8.92
CA VAL A 299 -8.58 -10.63 -9.16
C VAL A 299 -9.11 -9.63 -8.15
N THR A 300 -9.91 -8.69 -8.62
CA THR A 300 -10.43 -7.57 -7.82
C THR A 300 -11.95 -7.50 -7.88
N CYS A 301 -12.54 -6.89 -6.85
CA CYS A 301 -13.94 -6.53 -6.76
C CYS A 301 -14.04 -5.03 -6.44
N ALA A 302 -14.78 -4.29 -7.25
CA ALA A 302 -15.07 -2.87 -7.04
C ALA A 302 -16.57 -2.64 -6.94
N ILE A 303 -16.98 -1.59 -6.22
CA ILE A 303 -18.39 -1.20 -6.11
C ILE A 303 -18.69 -0.21 -7.22
N LEU A 304 -19.49 -0.63 -8.20
CA LEU A 304 -19.75 0.12 -9.42
C LEU A 304 -20.65 1.34 -9.16
N ASP A 305 -21.51 1.27 -8.14
CA ASP A 305 -22.35 2.39 -7.69
C ASP A 305 -21.53 3.62 -7.28
N ASP A 306 -20.30 3.44 -6.79
CA ASP A 306 -19.39 4.54 -6.47
C ASP A 306 -18.65 5.02 -7.74
N VAL A 307 -19.41 5.44 -8.76
CA VAL A 307 -18.94 5.82 -10.10
C VAL A 307 -17.75 6.79 -10.01
N SER A 308 -17.80 7.73 -9.06
CA SER A 308 -16.75 8.73 -8.82
C SER A 308 -15.38 8.16 -8.47
N ASN A 309 -15.32 6.94 -7.94
CA ASN A 309 -14.10 6.29 -7.47
C ASN A 309 -13.71 5.05 -8.30
N THR A 310 -14.49 4.70 -9.33
CA THR A 310 -14.22 3.54 -10.21
C THR A 310 -12.86 3.58 -10.90
N HIS A 311 -12.24 4.75 -11.08
CA HIS A 311 -10.90 4.91 -11.65
C HIS A 311 -9.77 4.88 -10.60
N LYS A 312 -10.08 4.79 -9.30
CA LYS A 312 -9.10 4.84 -8.21
C LYS A 312 -8.72 3.43 -7.76
N ALA A 313 -7.45 3.06 -7.91
CA ALA A 313 -6.90 1.75 -7.52
C ALA A 313 -7.28 1.26 -6.10
N ASN A 314 -7.43 2.17 -5.13
CA ASN A 314 -7.77 1.80 -3.74
C ASN A 314 -9.21 1.27 -3.58
N TYR A 315 -10.10 1.53 -4.54
CA TYR A 315 -11.49 1.07 -4.54
C TYR A 315 -11.70 -0.24 -5.34
N HIS A 316 -10.62 -0.82 -5.88
CA HIS A 316 -10.62 -2.13 -6.53
C HIS A 316 -10.08 -3.19 -5.56
N HIS A 317 -10.90 -3.69 -4.65
CA HIS A 317 -10.46 -4.56 -3.57
C HIS A 317 -9.97 -5.92 -4.11
N THR A 318 -8.71 -6.28 -3.87
CA THR A 318 -8.15 -7.57 -4.31
C THR A 318 -8.80 -8.73 -3.59
N ILE A 319 -9.56 -9.57 -4.30
CA ILE A 319 -10.19 -10.76 -3.73
C ILE A 319 -9.30 -11.99 -3.83
N ILE A 320 -8.46 -12.08 -4.88
CA ILE A 320 -7.45 -13.11 -5.03
C ILE A 320 -6.13 -12.47 -5.47
N LEU A 321 -5.04 -12.88 -4.83
CA LEU A 321 -3.68 -12.60 -5.29
C LEU A 321 -2.88 -13.90 -5.25
N CYS A 322 -2.39 -14.33 -6.41
CA CYS A 322 -1.68 -15.60 -6.53
C CYS A 322 -0.41 -15.48 -7.37
N PRO A 323 0.63 -16.28 -7.08
CA PRO A 323 1.77 -16.40 -7.97
C PRO A 323 1.37 -17.25 -9.19
N GLY A 324 1.84 -16.86 -10.36
CA GLY A 324 1.61 -17.58 -11.60
C GLY A 324 1.20 -16.68 -12.76
N THR A 325 0.88 -17.33 -13.87
CA THR A 325 0.48 -16.69 -15.12
C THR A 325 -1.02 -16.84 -15.32
N GLU A 326 -1.67 -15.90 -16.02
CA GLU A 326 -3.06 -16.06 -16.42
C GLU A 326 -3.26 -17.35 -17.23
N ASN A 327 -3.85 -18.36 -16.60
CA ASN A 327 -4.11 -19.67 -17.19
C ASN A 327 -5.46 -20.16 -16.69
N TYR A 328 -6.28 -20.66 -17.62
CA TYR A 328 -7.58 -21.26 -17.32
C TYR A 328 -7.55 -22.30 -16.19
N ASP A 329 -6.59 -23.23 -16.17
CA ASP A 329 -6.54 -24.30 -15.16
C ASP A 329 -6.18 -23.77 -13.77
N LEU A 330 -5.34 -22.73 -13.73
CA LEU A 330 -5.06 -21.97 -12.51
C LEU A 330 -6.35 -21.33 -11.98
N PHE A 331 -7.04 -20.57 -12.82
CA PHE A 331 -8.28 -19.89 -12.41
C PHE A 331 -9.39 -20.85 -12.03
N LYS A 332 -9.58 -21.95 -12.75
CA LYS A 332 -10.57 -22.98 -12.42
C LYS A 332 -10.41 -23.50 -10.99
N THR A 333 -9.16 -23.57 -10.51
CA THR A 333 -8.85 -24.03 -9.15
C THR A 333 -9.05 -22.91 -8.13
N ILE A 334 -8.39 -21.76 -8.32
CA ILE A 334 -8.37 -20.69 -7.31
C ILE A 334 -9.68 -19.90 -7.22
N MET A 335 -10.45 -19.82 -8.32
CA MET A 335 -11.72 -19.07 -8.35
C MET A 335 -12.88 -19.85 -7.75
N LYS A 336 -12.75 -21.16 -7.50
CA LYS A 336 -13.84 -21.99 -6.94
C LYS A 336 -14.52 -21.38 -5.69
N PRO A 337 -13.79 -20.91 -4.65
CA PRO A 337 -14.43 -20.24 -3.52
C PRO A 337 -15.14 -18.94 -3.91
N VAL A 338 -14.53 -18.10 -4.78
CA VAL A 338 -15.14 -16.85 -5.27
C VAL A 338 -16.43 -17.13 -6.05
N ILE A 339 -16.43 -18.13 -6.93
CA ILE A 339 -17.59 -18.49 -7.75
C ILE A 339 -18.74 -18.95 -6.87
N ASN A 340 -18.46 -19.82 -5.89
CA ASN A 340 -19.48 -20.29 -4.95
C ASN A 340 -20.06 -19.13 -4.11
N GLU A 341 -19.20 -18.24 -3.63
CA GLU A 341 -19.64 -17.06 -2.88
C GLU A 341 -20.48 -16.12 -3.76
N LEU A 342 -20.01 -15.81 -4.96
CA LEU A 342 -20.68 -14.91 -5.88
C LEU A 342 -22.03 -15.46 -6.36
N ASP A 343 -22.11 -16.76 -6.69
CA ASP A 343 -23.37 -17.42 -7.04
C ASP A 343 -24.39 -17.34 -5.89
N ASN A 344 -23.95 -17.56 -4.66
CA ASN A 344 -24.80 -17.38 -3.48
C ASN A 344 -25.25 -15.92 -3.31
N LEU A 345 -24.36 -14.95 -3.47
CA LEU A 345 -24.69 -13.52 -3.38
C LEU A 345 -25.70 -13.09 -4.46
N VAL A 346 -25.56 -13.59 -5.69
CA VAL A 346 -26.50 -13.30 -6.78
C VAL A 346 -27.89 -13.90 -6.51
N LYS A 347 -27.94 -15.15 -6.04
CA LYS A 347 -29.22 -15.85 -5.80
C LYS A 347 -29.93 -15.38 -4.54
N ASN A 348 -29.18 -15.22 -3.46
CA ASN A 348 -29.74 -15.02 -2.12
C ASN A 348 -29.56 -13.60 -1.60
N GLY A 349 -28.75 -12.76 -2.25
CA GLY A 349 -28.38 -11.44 -1.74
C GLY A 349 -27.42 -11.51 -0.55
N LEU A 350 -27.10 -10.34 0.00
CA LEU A 350 -26.33 -10.14 1.22
C LEU A 350 -27.26 -9.62 2.32
N ASP A 351 -27.34 -10.34 3.44
CA ASP A 351 -27.98 -9.84 4.66
C ASP A 351 -26.94 -9.05 5.47
N ASP A 352 -27.27 -7.78 5.70
CA ASP A 352 -26.52 -6.85 6.54
C ASP A 352 -27.49 -6.08 7.45
N PHE A 353 -27.45 -6.38 8.75
CA PHE A 353 -28.31 -5.77 9.78
C PHE A 353 -29.81 -5.73 9.46
N GLY A 354 -30.35 -6.78 8.83
CA GLY A 354 -31.76 -6.90 8.48
C GLY A 354 -32.15 -6.22 7.16
N ILE A 355 -31.19 -5.61 6.47
CA ILE A 355 -31.35 -5.15 5.09
C ILE A 355 -30.81 -6.24 4.17
N LYS A 356 -31.65 -6.68 3.24
CA LYS A 356 -31.29 -7.69 2.24
C LYS A 356 -30.89 -7.01 0.93
N TRP A 357 -29.58 -6.92 0.70
CA TRP A 357 -29.00 -6.34 -0.50
C TRP A 357 -29.00 -7.33 -1.66
N LYS A 358 -29.61 -6.96 -2.79
CA LYS A 358 -29.47 -7.67 -4.07
C LYS A 358 -28.10 -7.34 -4.66
N ILE A 359 -27.36 -8.36 -5.10
CA ILE A 359 -26.04 -8.18 -5.71
C ILE A 359 -26.14 -8.40 -7.23
N GLU A 360 -25.73 -7.40 -8.00
CA GLU A 360 -25.70 -7.45 -9.46
C GLU A 360 -24.25 -7.35 -9.99
N PRO A 361 -23.65 -8.47 -10.40
CA PRO A 361 -22.26 -8.49 -10.81
C PRO A 361 -22.05 -8.17 -12.30
N PHE A 362 -20.96 -7.47 -12.55
CA PHE A 362 -20.40 -7.16 -13.87
C PHE A 362 -18.98 -7.70 -13.95
N PHE A 363 -18.50 -7.89 -15.18
CA PHE A 363 -17.14 -8.29 -15.45
C PHE A 363 -16.51 -7.40 -16.51
N SER A 364 -15.29 -6.95 -16.28
CA SER A 364 -14.48 -6.20 -17.25
C SER A 364 -13.01 -6.55 -17.03
N SER A 365 -12.26 -6.79 -18.09
CA SER A 365 -10.81 -7.01 -18.02
C SER A 365 -10.19 -6.77 -19.40
N ASP A 366 -8.86 -6.87 -19.50
CA ASP A 366 -8.23 -7.01 -20.80
C ASP A 366 -8.74 -8.27 -21.54
N TRP A 367 -8.51 -8.33 -22.85
CA TRP A 367 -9.05 -9.38 -23.72
C TRP A 367 -8.58 -10.78 -23.36
N LYS A 368 -7.31 -10.94 -22.96
CA LYS A 368 -6.73 -12.24 -22.65
C LYS A 368 -7.38 -12.77 -21.38
N PHE A 369 -7.49 -11.95 -20.34
CA PHE A 369 -8.16 -12.33 -19.10
C PHE A 369 -9.66 -12.61 -19.35
N LEU A 370 -10.32 -11.79 -20.17
CA LEU A 370 -11.74 -11.96 -20.54
C LEU A 370 -11.97 -13.31 -21.22
N CYS A 371 -11.14 -13.65 -22.21
CA CYS A 371 -11.22 -14.92 -22.91
C CYS A 371 -11.03 -16.10 -21.95
N ILE A 372 -10.11 -16.00 -20.99
CA ILE A 372 -9.88 -17.06 -20.02
C ILE A 372 -11.13 -17.29 -19.15
N ILE A 373 -11.75 -16.23 -18.63
CA ILE A 373 -12.96 -16.35 -17.80
C ILE A 373 -14.14 -16.91 -18.59
N LEU A 374 -14.29 -16.51 -19.86
CA LEU A 374 -15.35 -16.97 -20.75
C LEU A 374 -15.09 -18.35 -21.40
N GLY A 375 -13.94 -18.97 -21.13
CA GLY A 375 -13.53 -20.21 -21.81
C GLY A 375 -13.40 -20.05 -23.33
N PHE A 376 -13.11 -18.83 -23.78
CA PHE A 376 -13.07 -18.42 -25.17
C PHE A 376 -11.69 -18.65 -25.80
N ASN A 377 -11.67 -18.86 -27.11
CA ASN A 377 -10.46 -19.02 -27.89
C ASN A 377 -9.66 -17.72 -27.96
N ALA A 378 -8.39 -17.82 -28.35
CA ALA A 378 -7.52 -16.66 -28.50
C ALA A 378 -8.07 -15.67 -29.57
N PRO A 379 -7.75 -14.36 -29.46
CA PRO A 379 -8.20 -13.33 -30.42
C PRO A 379 -7.80 -13.57 -31.88
N ASN A 380 -6.83 -14.46 -32.14
CA ASN A 380 -6.43 -14.86 -33.49
C ASN A 380 -7.26 -16.04 -34.05
N ALA A 381 -8.27 -16.53 -33.34
CA ALA A 381 -9.19 -17.55 -33.85
C ALA A 381 -10.08 -17.00 -34.98
N ASN A 382 -10.69 -17.89 -35.78
CA ASN A 382 -11.63 -17.48 -36.83
C ASN A 382 -12.85 -16.76 -36.24
N TYR A 383 -13.40 -17.31 -35.15
CA TYR A 383 -14.43 -16.67 -34.33
C TYR A 383 -13.73 -16.03 -33.13
N PHE A 384 -13.51 -14.73 -33.23
CA PHE A 384 -12.72 -13.98 -32.25
C PHE A 384 -13.60 -13.20 -31.27
N CYS A 385 -14.84 -12.87 -31.62
CA CYS A 385 -15.69 -11.99 -30.83
C CYS A 385 -16.49 -12.78 -29.78
N PRO A 386 -16.40 -12.44 -28.47
CA PRO A 386 -17.19 -13.09 -27.43
C PRO A 386 -18.70 -12.84 -27.55
N TRP A 387 -19.12 -11.73 -28.17
CA TRP A 387 -20.51 -11.27 -28.17
C TRP A 387 -21.30 -11.60 -29.44
N CYS A 388 -20.61 -11.82 -30.57
CA CYS A 388 -21.25 -12.17 -31.85
C CYS A 388 -20.50 -13.27 -32.61
N LEU A 389 -21.06 -13.68 -33.75
CA LEU A 389 -20.56 -14.74 -34.63
C LEU A 389 -19.71 -14.21 -35.78
N CYS A 390 -19.26 -12.94 -35.73
CA CYS A 390 -18.37 -12.38 -36.73
C CYS A 390 -17.11 -13.24 -36.92
N THR A 391 -16.84 -13.59 -38.18
CA THR A 391 -15.62 -14.30 -38.55
C THR A 391 -14.52 -13.34 -38.99
N LYS A 392 -13.26 -13.80 -38.94
CA LYS A 392 -12.11 -13.06 -39.50
C LYS A 392 -12.28 -12.66 -40.98
N LYS A 393 -13.04 -13.42 -41.76
CA LYS A 393 -13.31 -13.09 -43.16
C LYS A 393 -14.29 -11.94 -43.32
N GLU A 394 -15.14 -11.71 -42.32
CA GLU A 394 -16.23 -10.74 -42.38
C GLU A 394 -15.94 -9.46 -41.60
N ILE A 395 -14.89 -9.44 -40.78
CA ILE A 395 -14.56 -8.38 -39.83
C ILE A 395 -14.49 -6.97 -40.44
N GLY A 396 -14.18 -6.84 -41.73
CA GLY A 396 -14.10 -5.57 -42.45
C GLY A 396 -15.18 -5.35 -43.51
N ILE A 397 -16.29 -6.09 -43.48
CA ILE A 397 -17.43 -5.89 -44.39
C ILE A 397 -18.27 -4.69 -43.89
N LYS A 398 -18.39 -3.64 -44.71
CA LYS A 398 -19.00 -2.36 -44.33
C LYS A 398 -20.49 -2.45 -43.99
N ASP A 399 -21.24 -3.24 -44.77
CA ASP A 399 -22.71 -3.25 -44.69
C ASP A 399 -23.25 -4.19 -43.60
N LYS A 400 -22.38 -4.96 -42.93
CA LYS A 400 -22.80 -5.85 -41.85
C LYS A 400 -22.78 -5.12 -40.52
N VAL A 401 -23.90 -5.17 -39.80
CA VAL A 401 -24.00 -4.70 -38.42
C VAL A 401 -24.06 -5.91 -37.51
N TYR A 402 -23.10 -6.01 -36.59
CA TYR A 402 -23.10 -7.01 -35.53
C TYR A 402 -23.68 -6.42 -34.26
N THR A 403 -24.45 -7.23 -33.54
CA THR A 403 -25.01 -6.92 -32.21
C THR A 403 -24.65 -8.05 -31.25
N ILE A 404 -24.90 -7.87 -29.96
CA ILE A 404 -24.76 -8.93 -28.97
C ILE A 404 -25.86 -9.99 -29.21
N GLU A 405 -25.50 -11.10 -29.86
CA GLU A 405 -26.43 -12.18 -30.23
C GLU A 405 -26.21 -13.48 -29.44
N LYS A 406 -25.09 -13.58 -28.71
CA LYS A 406 -24.79 -14.70 -27.82
C LYS A 406 -25.43 -14.48 -26.44
N ASN A 407 -25.81 -15.55 -25.75
CA ASN A 407 -26.32 -15.49 -24.38
C ASN A 407 -25.80 -16.63 -23.49
N MET A 408 -26.02 -16.50 -22.18
CA MET A 408 -25.48 -17.45 -21.20
C MET A 408 -26.05 -18.87 -21.35
N GLU A 409 -27.28 -19.03 -21.83
CA GLU A 409 -27.90 -20.34 -22.09
C GLU A 409 -27.16 -21.07 -23.20
N GLN A 410 -26.88 -20.40 -24.31
CA GLN A 410 -26.10 -20.94 -25.42
C GLN A 410 -24.67 -21.29 -24.98
N LEU A 411 -24.04 -20.44 -24.18
CA LEU A 411 -22.68 -20.67 -23.70
C LEU A 411 -22.56 -21.85 -22.73
N LYS A 412 -23.65 -22.21 -22.04
CA LYS A 412 -23.72 -23.36 -21.12
C LYS A 412 -24.15 -24.66 -21.81
N ALA A 413 -24.59 -24.61 -23.07
CA ALA A 413 -25.03 -25.79 -23.80
C ALA A 413 -23.89 -26.80 -24.01
N GLU A 414 -24.24 -28.08 -24.21
CA GLU A 414 -23.26 -29.13 -24.50
C GLU A 414 -22.40 -28.81 -25.73
N LYS A 415 -22.98 -28.08 -26.69
CA LYS A 415 -22.32 -27.58 -27.89
C LYS A 415 -22.43 -26.06 -27.90
N PRO A 416 -21.49 -25.33 -27.26
CA PRO A 416 -21.54 -23.88 -27.23
C PRO A 416 -21.26 -23.30 -28.62
N PRO A 417 -21.62 -22.02 -28.86
CA PRO A 417 -21.31 -21.31 -30.09
C PRO A 417 -19.82 -21.35 -30.44
N PRO A 418 -19.47 -21.28 -31.73
CA PRO A 418 -18.08 -21.23 -32.17
C PRO A 418 -17.27 -20.15 -31.43
N GLY A 419 -16.06 -20.53 -31.02
CA GLY A 419 -15.16 -19.68 -30.25
C GLY A 419 -15.08 -20.04 -28.76
N HIS A 420 -16.11 -20.66 -28.16
CA HIS A 420 -16.07 -21.14 -26.78
C HIS A 420 -15.60 -22.60 -26.74
N SER A 421 -14.36 -22.85 -26.33
CA SER A 421 -13.78 -24.20 -26.29
C SER A 421 -13.72 -24.81 -24.90
N LYS A 422 -13.88 -23.99 -23.85
CA LYS A 422 -13.88 -24.41 -22.45
C LYS A 422 -15.13 -23.92 -21.74
N ALA A 423 -15.45 -24.53 -20.60
CA ALA A 423 -16.55 -24.09 -19.75
C ALA A 423 -16.29 -22.67 -19.19
N LEU A 424 -17.36 -21.94 -18.93
CA LEU A 424 -17.26 -20.61 -18.35
C LEU A 424 -16.91 -20.72 -16.86
N LEU A 425 -15.99 -19.88 -16.41
CA LEU A 425 -15.59 -19.86 -14.99
C LEU A 425 -16.61 -19.10 -14.14
N ILE A 426 -17.24 -18.05 -14.69
CA ILE A 426 -18.12 -17.14 -13.95
C ILE A 426 -19.54 -17.15 -14.57
N PRO A 427 -20.32 -18.25 -14.45
CA PRO A 427 -21.54 -18.46 -15.22
C PRO A 427 -22.80 -17.69 -14.76
N MET A 428 -22.78 -17.07 -13.57
CA MET A 428 -23.91 -16.27 -13.04
C MET A 428 -23.91 -14.80 -13.48
N ILE A 429 -22.88 -14.32 -14.17
CA ILE A 429 -22.87 -12.98 -14.79
C ILE A 429 -23.50 -13.09 -16.19
N PRO A 430 -24.53 -12.30 -16.55
CA PRO A 430 -25.07 -12.24 -17.91
C PRO A 430 -24.01 -11.81 -18.94
N LEU A 431 -24.08 -12.29 -20.19
CA LEU A 431 -23.03 -11.98 -21.19
C LEU A 431 -22.95 -10.49 -21.52
N ASP A 432 -24.08 -9.79 -21.49
CA ASP A 432 -24.15 -8.33 -21.67
C ASP A 432 -23.65 -7.54 -20.45
N CYS A 433 -23.29 -8.21 -19.35
CA CYS A 433 -22.55 -7.65 -18.22
C CYS A 433 -21.04 -7.97 -18.28
N TYR A 434 -20.56 -8.66 -19.33
CA TYR A 434 -19.13 -8.74 -19.67
C TYR A 434 -18.76 -7.59 -20.59
N VAL A 435 -18.37 -6.46 -20.01
CA VAL A 435 -18.19 -5.19 -20.70
C VAL A 435 -16.75 -5.07 -21.23
N PRO A 436 -16.55 -4.66 -22.50
CA PRO A 436 -15.22 -4.43 -23.06
C PRO A 436 -14.45 -3.35 -22.30
N ASP A 437 -13.14 -3.54 -22.16
CA ASP A 437 -12.28 -2.55 -21.53
C ASP A 437 -11.99 -1.34 -22.44
N GLU A 438 -12.41 -0.16 -21.97
CA GLU A 438 -12.18 1.13 -22.60
C GLU A 438 -10.70 1.45 -22.84
N LEU A 439 -9.84 1.18 -21.86
CA LEU A 439 -8.41 1.49 -21.96
C LEU A 439 -7.76 0.66 -23.07
N HIS A 440 -7.97 -0.66 -23.05
CA HIS A 440 -7.37 -1.54 -24.05
C HIS A 440 -7.92 -1.34 -25.47
N VAL A 441 -9.16 -0.86 -25.64
CA VAL A 441 -9.66 -0.42 -26.96
C VAL A 441 -8.75 0.66 -27.54
N MET A 442 -8.43 1.69 -26.74
CA MET A 442 -7.51 2.75 -27.19
C MET A 442 -6.11 2.23 -27.48
N LEU A 443 -5.52 1.51 -26.52
CA LEU A 443 -4.14 1.04 -26.63
C LEU A 443 -3.91 0.17 -27.88
N ARG A 444 -4.86 -0.71 -28.19
CA ARG A 444 -4.72 -1.72 -29.25
C ARG A 444 -5.10 -1.19 -30.62
N ILE A 445 -6.04 -0.25 -30.71
CA ILE A 445 -6.31 0.45 -31.97
C ILE A 445 -5.14 1.38 -32.30
N TRP A 446 -4.58 2.07 -31.30
CA TRP A 446 -3.35 2.84 -31.48
C TRP A 446 -2.21 1.99 -32.04
N ASP A 447 -1.93 0.83 -31.40
CA ASP A 447 -0.87 -0.09 -31.85
C ASP A 447 -1.08 -0.48 -33.32
N ARG A 448 -2.32 -0.78 -33.72
CA ARG A 448 -2.68 -1.12 -35.09
C ARG A 448 -2.48 0.04 -36.06
N LEU A 449 -2.91 1.25 -35.71
CA LEU A 449 -2.75 2.44 -36.56
C LEU A 449 -1.27 2.79 -36.74
N TRP A 450 -0.49 2.73 -35.67
CA TRP A 450 0.95 2.99 -35.71
C TRP A 450 1.68 1.92 -36.53
N GLU A 451 1.37 0.64 -36.31
CA GLU A 451 1.91 -0.47 -37.08
C GLU A 451 1.65 -0.28 -38.59
N LEU A 452 0.44 0.09 -38.98
CA LEU A 452 0.08 0.32 -40.38
C LEU A 452 0.85 1.49 -41.01
N ALA A 453 1.04 2.59 -40.28
CA ALA A 453 1.84 3.73 -40.74
C ALA A 453 3.32 3.33 -40.95
N ILE A 454 3.90 2.57 -40.02
CA ILE A 454 5.28 2.07 -40.16
C ILE A 454 5.41 1.04 -41.29
N GLN A 455 4.43 0.14 -41.44
CA GLN A 455 4.40 -0.83 -42.54
C GLN A 455 4.35 -0.14 -43.91
N GLU A 456 3.62 0.96 -44.01
CA GLU A 456 3.56 1.77 -45.23
C GLU A 456 4.95 2.32 -45.59
N LEU A 457 5.65 2.94 -44.64
CA LEU A 457 7.02 3.42 -44.85
C LEU A 457 7.97 2.30 -45.25
N LYS A 458 7.84 1.12 -44.63
CA LYS A 458 8.64 -0.06 -45.00
C LYS A 458 8.34 -0.51 -46.43
N SER A 459 7.07 -0.58 -46.83
CA SER A 459 6.66 -1.03 -48.17
C SER A 459 7.13 -0.10 -49.29
N GLU A 460 7.35 1.19 -48.98
CA GLU A 460 7.83 2.20 -49.92
C GLU A 460 9.36 2.39 -49.85
N ASN A 461 10.09 1.57 -49.09
CA ASN A 461 11.51 1.73 -48.81
C ASN A 461 11.89 3.09 -48.20
N ARG A 462 10.97 3.71 -47.45
CA ARG A 462 11.12 5.01 -46.77
C ARG A 462 11.34 4.88 -45.27
N TYR A 463 11.43 3.65 -44.75
CA TYR A 463 11.78 3.40 -43.35
C TYR A 463 13.30 3.42 -43.16
N ASP A 464 13.91 4.54 -43.52
CA ASP A 464 15.34 4.83 -43.46
C ASP A 464 15.70 5.67 -42.22
N GLU A 465 16.98 5.99 -42.07
CA GLU A 465 17.47 6.78 -40.93
C GLU A 465 16.84 8.18 -40.89
N HIS A 466 16.72 8.82 -42.05
CA HIS A 466 16.15 10.15 -42.19
C HIS A 466 14.70 10.23 -41.66
N ASN A 467 13.83 9.32 -42.10
CA ASN A 467 12.44 9.31 -41.64
C ASN A 467 12.31 8.90 -40.17
N ARG A 468 13.18 7.99 -39.68
CA ARG A 468 13.22 7.66 -38.24
C ARG A 468 13.59 8.88 -37.39
N GLU A 469 14.55 9.69 -37.82
CA GLU A 469 14.91 10.94 -37.12
C GLU A 469 13.79 11.97 -37.15
N ILE A 470 13.09 12.11 -38.28
CA ILE A 470 11.90 12.97 -38.39
C ILE A 470 10.84 12.54 -37.38
N ILE A 471 10.52 11.24 -37.30
CA ILE A 471 9.56 10.69 -36.33
C ILE A 471 9.99 11.04 -34.90
N VAL A 472 11.25 10.83 -34.55
CA VAL A 472 11.77 11.15 -33.21
C VAL A 472 11.65 12.64 -32.89
N ARG A 473 11.97 13.52 -33.85
CA ARG A 473 11.80 14.98 -33.70
C ARG A 473 10.34 15.37 -33.48
N GLU A 474 9.44 14.76 -34.22
CA GLU A 474 8.00 15.03 -34.11
C GLU A 474 7.42 14.51 -32.78
N MET A 475 7.83 13.33 -32.32
CA MET A 475 7.51 12.83 -30.99
C MET A 475 8.01 13.77 -29.89
N LYS A 476 9.25 14.29 -30.02
CA LYS A 476 9.82 15.26 -29.09
C LYS A 476 9.02 16.57 -29.07
N ARG A 477 8.54 17.05 -30.22
CA ARG A 477 7.70 18.27 -30.32
C ARG A 477 6.45 18.16 -29.45
N ILE A 478 5.85 16.97 -29.38
CA ILE A 478 4.66 16.71 -28.56
C ILE A 478 4.98 16.19 -27.14
N SER A 479 6.22 16.34 -26.70
CA SER A 479 6.70 15.92 -25.37
C SER A 479 6.54 14.42 -25.09
N VAL A 480 6.74 13.58 -26.10
CA VAL A 480 6.80 12.12 -25.99
C VAL A 480 8.25 11.66 -26.14
N ARG A 481 8.74 10.84 -25.20
CA ARG A 481 10.08 10.25 -25.27
C ARG A 481 10.03 9.01 -26.17
N PHE A 482 10.69 9.07 -27.32
CA PHE A 482 10.64 8.01 -28.32
C PHE A 482 11.99 7.87 -29.04
N GLN A 483 12.44 6.64 -29.23
CA GLN A 483 13.70 6.30 -29.90
C GLN A 483 13.56 5.02 -30.72
N PHE A 484 14.42 4.89 -31.73
CA PHE A 484 14.63 3.67 -32.51
C PHE A 484 16.00 3.07 -32.18
N TRP A 485 16.09 1.74 -32.19
CA TRP A 485 17.36 1.01 -32.11
C TRP A 485 17.27 -0.29 -32.91
N GLN A 486 18.42 -0.83 -33.31
CA GLN A 486 18.47 -2.08 -34.05
C GLN A 486 18.50 -3.27 -33.09
N ASP A 487 17.69 -4.29 -33.37
CA ASP A 487 17.82 -5.58 -32.70
C ASP A 487 19.02 -6.33 -33.27
N HIS A 488 20.02 -6.57 -32.41
CA HIS A 488 21.25 -7.28 -32.78
C HIS A 488 21.01 -8.72 -33.25
N ASN A 489 19.85 -9.31 -32.94
CA ASN A 489 19.55 -10.70 -33.30
C ASN A 489 18.82 -10.85 -34.64
N VAL A 490 18.11 -9.81 -35.11
CA VAL A 490 17.15 -9.92 -36.23
C VAL A 490 17.36 -8.85 -37.31
N GLU A 491 18.37 -7.99 -37.14
CA GLU A 491 18.66 -6.80 -37.99
C GLU A 491 17.46 -5.86 -38.20
N ASN A 492 16.39 -6.01 -37.42
CA ASN A 492 15.17 -5.23 -37.52
C ASN A 492 15.23 -4.04 -36.56
N TRP A 493 14.63 -2.91 -36.95
CA TRP A 493 14.55 -1.75 -36.07
C TRP A 493 13.36 -1.86 -35.13
N ILE A 494 13.64 -1.80 -33.83
CA ILE A 494 12.67 -1.72 -32.74
C ILE A 494 12.54 -0.26 -32.33
N TYR A 495 11.43 0.09 -31.69
CA TYR A 495 11.14 1.41 -31.16
C TYR A 495 10.58 1.37 -29.75
N THR A 496 10.60 2.51 -29.07
CA THR A 496 10.10 2.67 -27.70
C THR A 496 8.63 2.25 -27.60
N SER A 497 8.30 1.33 -26.70
CA SER A 497 6.91 1.02 -26.35
C SER A 497 6.32 2.18 -25.56
N LEU A 498 5.20 2.73 -26.02
CA LEU A 498 4.55 3.89 -25.40
C LEU A 498 3.48 3.46 -24.37
N MET A 499 3.39 4.21 -23.28
CA MET A 499 2.33 4.09 -22.27
C MET A 499 1.06 4.82 -22.71
N GLY A 500 -0.07 4.59 -22.02
CA GLY A 500 -1.38 5.15 -22.37
C GLY A 500 -1.37 6.66 -22.61
N ASP A 501 -0.85 7.44 -21.67
CA ASP A 501 -0.80 8.91 -21.77
C ASP A 501 -0.01 9.39 -22.99
N ASP A 502 1.13 8.74 -23.29
CA ASP A 502 1.95 9.11 -24.44
C ASP A 502 1.26 8.69 -25.74
N LYS A 503 0.61 7.53 -25.80
CA LYS A 503 -0.21 7.12 -26.96
C LYS A 503 -1.33 8.12 -27.24
N GLU A 504 -2.03 8.58 -26.20
CA GLU A 504 -3.07 9.60 -26.34
C GLU A 504 -2.52 10.92 -26.89
N LYS A 505 -1.34 11.37 -26.43
CA LYS A 505 -0.68 12.56 -27.01
C LYS A 505 -0.39 12.39 -28.49
N VAL A 506 0.09 11.23 -28.92
CA VAL A 506 0.32 10.95 -30.35
C VAL A 506 -1.02 10.97 -31.12
N LEU A 507 -2.07 10.33 -30.59
CA LEU A 507 -3.44 10.35 -31.15
C LEU A 507 -4.03 11.74 -31.31
N ARG A 508 -3.64 12.68 -30.46
CA ARG A 508 -4.14 14.05 -30.48
C ARG A 508 -3.26 15.01 -31.27
N SER A 509 -1.95 14.78 -31.35
CA SER A 509 -1.02 15.86 -31.73
C SER A 509 0.09 15.52 -32.70
N PHE A 510 0.40 14.25 -32.99
CA PHE A 510 1.45 13.89 -33.96
C PHE A 510 1.05 14.29 -35.38
N ASN A 511 1.85 15.08 -36.09
CA ASN A 511 1.55 15.55 -37.45
C ASN A 511 2.22 14.65 -38.50
N PHE A 512 1.42 13.93 -39.29
CA PHE A 512 1.92 13.07 -40.35
C PHE A 512 2.44 13.81 -41.60
N GLU A 513 2.22 15.13 -41.74
CA GLU A 513 2.77 15.93 -42.87
C GLU A 513 4.29 16.00 -42.88
N VAL A 514 4.93 15.75 -41.73
CA VAL A 514 6.39 15.71 -41.64
C VAL A 514 6.97 14.46 -42.33
N ILE A 515 6.13 13.45 -42.61
CA ILE A 515 6.53 12.17 -43.18
C ILE A 515 5.84 11.92 -44.52
N PHE A 516 4.53 12.14 -44.63
CA PHE A 516 3.75 11.82 -45.83
C PHE A 516 3.47 13.08 -46.66
N ASP A 517 3.18 12.90 -47.94
CA ASP A 517 2.68 14.00 -48.79
C ASP A 517 1.36 14.56 -48.25
N ASN A 518 1.02 15.78 -48.68
CA ASN A 518 -0.10 16.53 -48.10
C ASN A 518 -1.44 15.76 -48.16
N GLU A 519 -1.82 15.22 -49.33
CA GLU A 519 -3.09 14.48 -49.47
C GLU A 519 -3.12 13.24 -48.56
N ARG A 520 -2.03 12.47 -48.50
CA ARG A 520 -1.91 11.28 -47.64
C ARG A 520 -1.92 11.64 -46.16
N ALA A 521 -1.13 12.64 -45.77
CA ALA A 521 -1.02 13.11 -44.40
C ALA A 521 -2.37 13.63 -43.88
N MET A 522 -3.13 14.37 -44.68
CA MET A 522 -4.48 14.84 -44.32
C MET A 522 -5.41 13.67 -43.95
N LEU A 523 -5.41 12.59 -44.75
CA LEU A 523 -6.24 11.41 -44.48
C LEU A 523 -5.82 10.68 -43.19
N ILE A 524 -4.51 10.46 -43.00
CA ILE A 524 -3.99 9.76 -41.81
C ILE A 524 -4.23 10.62 -40.55
N ASN A 525 -3.93 11.92 -40.61
CA ASN A 525 -4.20 12.85 -39.51
C ASN A 525 -5.68 12.83 -39.14
N ARG A 526 -6.59 12.94 -40.12
CA ARG A 526 -8.04 12.88 -39.88
C ARG A 526 -8.44 11.56 -39.22
N LEU A 527 -7.95 10.42 -39.72
CA LEU A 527 -8.25 9.11 -39.13
C LEU A 527 -7.84 9.03 -37.66
N TRP A 528 -6.68 9.56 -37.31
CA TRP A 528 -6.18 9.59 -35.92
C TRP A 528 -6.99 10.54 -35.03
N ARG A 529 -7.35 11.74 -35.52
CA ARG A 529 -8.16 12.72 -34.75
C ARG A 529 -9.60 12.28 -34.57
N ASP A 530 -10.20 11.68 -35.59
CA ASP A 530 -11.55 11.14 -35.53
C ASP A 530 -11.60 9.96 -34.54
N PHE A 531 -10.55 9.11 -34.50
CA PHE A 531 -10.45 8.07 -33.46
C PHE A 531 -10.29 8.65 -32.06
N HIS A 532 -9.41 9.64 -31.87
CA HIS A 532 -9.26 10.33 -30.59
C HIS A 532 -10.59 10.96 -30.10
N THR A 533 -11.38 11.48 -31.04
CA THR A 533 -12.73 12.02 -30.74
C THR A 533 -13.65 10.91 -30.24
N LEU A 534 -13.70 9.76 -30.92
CA LEU A 534 -14.45 8.58 -30.44
C LEU A 534 -13.97 8.16 -29.04
N TYR A 535 -12.66 8.07 -28.82
CA TYR A 535 -12.10 7.73 -27.52
C TYR A 535 -12.56 8.68 -26.41
N THR A 536 -12.57 9.98 -26.69
CA THR A 536 -13.05 10.99 -25.75
C THR A 536 -14.56 10.83 -25.47
N LEU A 537 -15.36 10.58 -26.51
CA LEU A 537 -16.81 10.37 -26.39
C LEU A 537 -17.16 9.12 -25.58
N MET A 538 -16.38 8.04 -25.66
CA MET A 538 -16.56 6.84 -24.82
C MET A 538 -16.41 7.14 -23.33
N LYS A 539 -15.55 8.12 -22.98
CA LYS A 539 -15.28 8.49 -21.59
C LYS A 539 -16.30 9.47 -21.01
N GLN A 540 -16.98 10.22 -21.88
CA GLN A 540 -17.90 11.27 -21.48
C GLN A 540 -19.22 10.69 -20.99
N PRO A 541 -19.64 10.98 -19.74
CA PRO A 541 -20.98 10.64 -19.28
C PRO A 541 -22.05 11.32 -20.15
N GLY A 542 -23.10 10.58 -20.49
CA GLY A 542 -24.23 11.11 -21.25
C GLY A 542 -24.05 11.18 -22.78
N THR A 543 -22.92 10.71 -23.33
CA THR A 543 -22.76 10.53 -24.78
C THR A 543 -23.91 9.69 -25.35
N ASP A 544 -24.56 10.21 -26.39
CA ASP A 544 -25.65 9.52 -27.07
C ASP A 544 -25.12 8.27 -27.83
N PRO A 545 -25.59 7.05 -27.48
CA PRO A 545 -25.06 5.83 -28.08
C PRO A 545 -25.32 5.71 -29.58
N ALA A 546 -26.46 6.20 -30.07
CA ALA A 546 -26.78 6.17 -31.50
C ALA A 546 -25.86 7.11 -32.31
N ALA A 547 -25.61 8.33 -31.81
CA ALA A 547 -24.66 9.26 -32.39
C ALA A 547 -23.23 8.73 -32.35
N PHE A 548 -22.84 8.06 -31.26
CA PHE A 548 -21.56 7.37 -31.17
C PHE A 548 -21.43 6.27 -32.25
N ALA A 549 -22.44 5.39 -32.37
CA ALA A 549 -22.45 4.33 -33.38
C ALA A 549 -22.32 4.90 -34.81
N ALA A 550 -23.03 5.99 -35.12
CA ALA A 550 -22.96 6.65 -36.41
C ALA A 550 -21.55 7.22 -36.70
N GLN A 551 -20.91 7.83 -35.69
CA GLN A 551 -19.54 8.33 -35.83
C GLN A 551 -18.52 7.20 -35.97
N ALA A 552 -18.65 6.12 -35.20
CA ALA A 552 -17.77 4.96 -35.28
C ALA A 552 -17.85 4.28 -36.66
N LYS A 553 -19.05 4.18 -37.24
CA LYS A 553 -19.23 3.69 -38.62
C LYS A 553 -18.56 4.59 -39.66
N LYS A 554 -18.75 5.91 -39.58
CA LYS A 554 -18.06 6.87 -40.46
C LYS A 554 -16.53 6.78 -40.33
N TRP A 555 -16.03 6.55 -39.12
CA TRP A 555 -14.61 6.34 -38.89
C TRP A 555 -14.10 5.05 -39.54
N LEU A 556 -14.85 3.95 -39.46
CA LEU A 556 -14.52 2.71 -40.17
C LEU A 556 -14.56 2.88 -41.69
N GLU A 557 -15.51 3.66 -42.22
CA GLU A 557 -15.58 4.00 -43.65
C GLU A 557 -14.32 4.75 -44.10
N LEU A 558 -13.86 5.73 -43.31
CA LEU A 558 -12.60 6.44 -43.55
C LEU A 558 -11.41 5.47 -43.50
N PHE A 559 -11.32 4.62 -42.47
CA PHE A 559 -10.28 3.59 -42.36
C PHE A 559 -10.22 2.71 -43.62
N LEU A 560 -11.37 2.31 -44.14
CA LEU A 560 -11.55 1.46 -45.32
C LEU A 560 -11.69 2.25 -46.63
N THR A 561 -11.10 3.45 -46.72
CA THR A 561 -11.10 4.23 -47.96
C THR A 561 -10.38 3.43 -49.06
N PRO A 562 -11.05 3.10 -50.18
CA PRO A 562 -10.47 2.27 -51.23
C PRO A 562 -9.46 3.05 -52.08
N TYR A 563 -8.59 2.31 -52.78
CA TYR A 563 -7.78 2.87 -53.86
C TYR A 563 -8.69 3.38 -54.99
N GLN A 564 -8.26 4.46 -55.66
CA GLN A 564 -8.94 4.99 -56.85
C GLN A 564 -7.96 4.99 -58.03
N GLY A 565 -8.45 4.65 -59.22
CA GLY A 565 -7.64 4.55 -60.44
C GLY A 565 -6.80 3.27 -60.52
N GLU A 566 -6.10 3.10 -61.64
CA GLU A 566 -5.26 1.93 -61.90
C GLU A 566 -3.86 2.10 -61.26
N PRO A 567 -3.30 1.07 -60.61
CA PRO A 567 -1.94 1.13 -60.07
C PRO A 567 -0.91 1.58 -61.11
N ASN A 568 0.09 2.36 -60.68
CA ASN A 568 1.16 2.90 -61.54
C ASN A 568 0.70 3.92 -62.60
N THR A 569 -0.48 4.52 -62.46
CA THR A 569 -0.96 5.64 -63.30
C THR A 569 -0.93 6.97 -62.56
N ALA A 570 -0.85 8.09 -63.29
CA ALA A 570 -0.90 9.43 -62.70
C ALA A 570 -2.24 9.75 -61.98
N SER A 571 -3.31 9.01 -62.32
CA SER A 571 -4.63 9.09 -61.69
C SER A 571 -4.77 8.22 -60.44
N PHE A 572 -3.77 7.40 -60.10
CA PHE A 572 -3.85 6.51 -58.95
C PHE A 572 -3.86 7.30 -57.64
N LYS A 573 -4.94 7.18 -56.86
CA LYS A 573 -5.02 7.72 -55.51
C LYS A 573 -5.03 6.59 -54.49
N LYS A 574 -4.04 6.61 -53.61
CA LYS A 574 -3.89 5.59 -52.57
C LYS A 574 -4.94 5.77 -51.47
N GLY A 575 -5.90 4.85 -51.37
CA GLY A 575 -6.80 4.70 -50.22
C GLY A 575 -6.06 4.36 -48.91
N LEU A 576 -6.76 4.31 -47.78
CA LEU A 576 -6.14 4.16 -46.45
C LEU A 576 -5.73 2.71 -46.16
N TYR A 577 -6.65 1.88 -45.65
CA TYR A 577 -6.35 0.52 -45.20
C TYR A 577 -7.43 -0.47 -45.67
N ARG A 578 -7.14 -1.78 -45.59
CA ARG A 578 -7.99 -2.84 -46.18
C ARG A 578 -8.84 -3.53 -45.11
N PRO A 579 -9.92 -4.23 -45.51
CA PRO A 579 -10.74 -5.03 -44.58
C PRO A 579 -9.95 -6.01 -43.69
N LYS A 580 -8.88 -6.61 -44.20
CA LYS A 580 -8.02 -7.53 -43.42
C LYS A 580 -7.15 -6.85 -42.37
N ASP A 581 -7.01 -5.53 -42.44
CA ASP A 581 -6.23 -4.73 -41.51
C ASP A 581 -7.07 -4.33 -40.28
N VAL A 582 -8.38 -4.60 -40.29
CA VAL A 582 -9.31 -4.42 -39.16
C VAL A 582 -8.97 -5.42 -38.04
N SER A 583 -8.79 -4.90 -36.83
CA SER A 583 -8.49 -5.71 -35.64
C SER A 583 -9.76 -6.05 -34.83
N PRO A 584 -9.72 -7.07 -33.95
CA PRO A 584 -10.82 -7.35 -33.02
C PRO A 584 -11.31 -6.14 -32.23
N TYR A 585 -10.39 -5.26 -31.81
CA TYR A 585 -10.75 -4.05 -31.06
C TYR A 585 -11.43 -2.99 -31.93
N ILE A 586 -11.06 -2.87 -33.21
CA ILE A 586 -11.80 -2.01 -34.16
C ILE A 586 -13.22 -2.54 -34.34
N HIS A 587 -13.38 -3.85 -34.49
CA HIS A 587 -14.72 -4.46 -34.56
C HIS A 587 -15.55 -4.15 -33.31
N VAL A 588 -14.97 -4.25 -32.12
CA VAL A 588 -15.67 -3.92 -30.86
C VAL A 588 -16.05 -2.46 -30.78
N LEU A 589 -15.15 -1.54 -31.13
CA LEU A 589 -15.43 -0.10 -31.18
C LEU A 589 -16.66 0.22 -32.03
N VAL A 590 -16.73 -0.37 -33.23
CA VAL A 590 -17.73 -0.01 -34.22
C VAL A 590 -19.08 -0.69 -33.97
N HIS A 591 -19.07 -1.94 -33.49
CA HIS A 591 -20.28 -2.76 -33.42
C HIS A 591 -20.85 -2.91 -32.01
N HIS A 592 -20.01 -2.94 -30.97
CA HIS A 592 -20.45 -3.35 -29.63
C HIS A 592 -20.46 -2.22 -28.61
N ILE A 593 -19.54 -1.24 -28.70
CA ILE A 593 -19.41 -0.19 -27.67
C ILE A 593 -20.70 0.63 -27.52
N ALA A 594 -21.33 1.05 -28.62
CA ALA A 594 -22.60 1.78 -28.55
C ALA A 594 -23.71 0.98 -27.83
N GLU A 595 -23.78 -0.33 -28.09
CA GLU A 595 -24.76 -1.19 -27.44
C GLU A 595 -24.51 -1.28 -25.92
N PHE A 596 -23.25 -1.41 -25.50
CA PHE A 596 -22.88 -1.37 -24.08
C PHE A 596 -23.13 -0.01 -23.44
N MET A 597 -22.91 1.09 -24.16
CA MET A 597 -23.22 2.44 -23.68
C MET A 597 -24.71 2.62 -23.41
N GLU A 598 -25.58 2.07 -24.27
CA GLU A 598 -27.02 2.11 -24.07
C GLU A 598 -27.46 1.25 -22.89
N ARG A 599 -26.99 0.00 -22.82
CA ARG A 599 -27.35 -0.94 -21.73
C ARG A 599 -26.88 -0.46 -20.36
N HIS A 600 -25.70 0.15 -20.28
CA HIS A 600 -25.05 0.54 -19.02
C HIS A 600 -24.97 2.05 -18.81
N LYS A 601 -25.91 2.79 -19.41
CA LYS A 601 -25.96 4.26 -19.39
C LYS A 601 -25.94 4.85 -17.97
N TYR A 602 -26.49 4.12 -17.00
CA TYR A 602 -26.53 4.53 -15.59
C TYR A 602 -25.13 4.78 -15.01
N PHE A 603 -24.15 3.91 -15.30
CA PHE A 603 -22.77 4.08 -14.83
C PHE A 603 -21.90 4.88 -15.80
N GLY A 604 -22.23 4.80 -17.10
CA GLY A 604 -21.36 5.25 -18.18
C GLY A 604 -20.27 4.22 -18.50
N PHE A 605 -19.78 4.22 -19.75
CA PHE A 605 -18.86 3.19 -20.24
C PHE A 605 -17.48 3.23 -19.55
N ALA A 606 -16.98 4.42 -19.20
CA ALA A 606 -15.70 4.58 -18.50
C ALA A 606 -15.66 3.89 -17.13
N ALA A 607 -16.81 3.65 -16.49
CA ALA A 607 -16.87 2.95 -15.20
C ALA A 607 -16.37 1.48 -15.31
N PHE A 608 -16.26 0.94 -16.52
CA PHE A 608 -15.74 -0.40 -16.81
C PHE A 608 -14.27 -0.43 -17.24
N SER A 609 -13.58 0.72 -17.19
CA SER A 609 -12.16 0.81 -17.53
C SER A 609 -11.27 0.01 -16.56
N CYS A 610 -10.28 -0.68 -17.09
CA CYS A 610 -9.32 -1.49 -16.33
C CYS A 610 -8.09 -0.70 -15.85
N GLU A 611 -8.02 0.61 -16.13
CA GLU A 611 -6.91 1.48 -15.73
C GLU A 611 -6.61 1.41 -14.21
N ALA A 612 -7.65 1.33 -13.38
CA ALA A 612 -7.49 1.26 -11.93
C ALA A 612 -6.82 -0.04 -11.46
N VAL A 613 -7.07 -1.16 -12.14
CA VAL A 613 -6.51 -2.49 -11.85
C VAL A 613 -5.04 -2.52 -12.29
N GLU A 614 -4.73 -1.99 -13.47
CA GLU A 614 -3.35 -1.82 -13.97
C GLU A 614 -2.52 -0.95 -13.02
N LYS A 615 -3.08 0.19 -12.58
CA LYS A 615 -2.45 1.08 -11.61
C LYS A 615 -2.24 0.40 -10.26
N LYS A 616 -3.19 -0.45 -9.84
CA LYS A 616 -3.06 -1.22 -8.60
C LYS A 616 -1.92 -2.23 -8.66
N ASN A 617 -1.83 -3.00 -9.75
CA ASN A 617 -0.71 -3.90 -10.00
C ASN A 617 0.63 -3.14 -10.02
N HIS A 618 0.69 -1.99 -10.70
CA HIS A 618 1.87 -1.13 -10.70
C HIS A 618 2.25 -0.66 -9.28
N ASN A 619 1.28 -0.25 -8.47
CA ASN A 619 1.51 0.19 -7.09
C ASN A 619 2.03 -0.95 -6.19
N HIS A 620 1.50 -2.18 -6.35
CA HIS A 620 2.00 -3.36 -5.64
C HIS A 620 3.46 -3.64 -6.01
N VAL A 621 3.77 -3.70 -7.32
CA VAL A 621 5.13 -3.90 -7.84
C VAL A 621 6.08 -2.83 -7.31
N ALA A 622 5.69 -1.56 -7.40
CA ALA A 622 6.51 -0.43 -6.97
C ALA A 622 6.77 -0.42 -5.45
N THR A 623 5.78 -0.82 -4.65
CA THR A 623 5.85 -0.71 -3.18
C THR A 623 6.54 -1.89 -2.53
N PHE A 624 6.26 -3.11 -2.99
CA PHE A 624 6.70 -4.34 -2.35
C PHE A 624 7.89 -5.00 -3.03
N PHE A 625 8.12 -4.70 -4.32
CA PHE A 625 9.14 -5.39 -5.09
C PHE A 625 10.26 -4.45 -5.60
N ARG A 626 9.97 -3.17 -5.92
CA ARG A 626 11.00 -2.20 -6.39
C ARG A 626 11.66 -1.40 -5.29
N ARG A 627 10.95 -1.15 -4.17
CA ARG A 627 11.51 -0.54 -2.98
C ARG A 627 12.07 -1.66 -2.13
N THR A 628 13.34 -1.57 -1.74
CA THR A 628 13.93 -2.46 -0.74
C THR A 628 12.96 -2.62 0.43
N MET A 629 12.57 -3.87 0.69
CA MET A 629 11.60 -4.33 1.68
C MET A 629 11.48 -3.33 2.85
N LYS A 630 10.32 -2.66 2.97
CA LYS A 630 10.02 -1.73 4.08
C LYS A 630 10.17 -2.41 5.46
N ASP A 631 10.18 -3.75 5.49
CA ASP A 631 10.41 -4.55 6.68
C ASP A 631 11.69 -5.38 6.52
N GLY A 632 12.82 -4.80 6.96
CA GLY A 632 14.07 -5.52 7.21
C GLY A 632 13.91 -6.53 8.33
N GLY A 633 13.22 -7.63 8.06
CA GLY A 633 13.11 -8.80 8.93
C GLY A 633 14.24 -9.77 8.64
N ASN A 634 15.30 -9.74 9.46
CA ASN A 634 16.15 -10.91 9.62
C ASN A 634 15.34 -11.99 10.37
N GLY A 635 14.96 -13.08 9.70
CA GLY A 635 14.57 -14.32 10.38
C GLY A 635 13.30 -15.02 9.88
N ILE A 636 13.12 -16.24 10.39
CA ILE A 636 12.18 -17.32 10.06
C ILE A 636 10.68 -16.95 10.14
N GLU A 637 10.34 -15.72 10.56
CA GLU A 637 8.97 -15.21 10.76
C GLU A 637 8.44 -14.31 9.61
N ARG A 638 9.13 -14.26 8.45
CA ARG A 638 8.71 -13.39 7.34
C ARG A 638 7.41 -13.88 6.70
N LYS A 639 6.38 -13.03 6.66
CA LYS A 639 5.13 -13.29 5.92
C LYS A 639 5.44 -13.25 4.42
N SER A 640 4.71 -14.02 3.60
CA SER A 640 4.81 -13.91 2.13
C SER A 640 4.44 -12.50 1.68
N ALA A 641 5.16 -11.96 0.69
CA ALA A 641 4.80 -10.73 -0.02
C ALA A 641 3.31 -10.65 -0.41
N ILE A 642 2.66 -11.77 -0.75
CA ILE A 642 1.21 -11.81 -1.05
C ILE A 642 0.37 -11.40 0.17
N PHE A 643 0.66 -11.96 1.34
CA PHE A 643 -0.06 -11.62 2.57
C PHE A 643 0.29 -10.22 3.06
N GLU A 644 1.54 -9.77 2.88
CA GLU A 644 1.92 -8.40 3.19
C GLU A 644 1.16 -7.37 2.34
N ILE A 645 0.98 -7.65 1.05
CA ILE A 645 0.16 -6.83 0.14
C ILE A 645 -1.31 -6.81 0.60
N LEU A 646 -1.90 -7.98 0.89
CA LEU A 646 -3.30 -8.06 1.31
C LEU A 646 -3.54 -7.41 2.69
N ASP A 647 -2.61 -7.58 3.63
CA ASP A 647 -2.63 -6.88 4.93
C ASP A 647 -2.51 -5.36 4.71
N TYR A 648 -1.64 -4.90 3.81
CA TYR A 648 -1.53 -3.48 3.45
C TYR A 648 -2.81 -2.93 2.83
N GLU A 649 -3.46 -3.68 1.96
CA GLU A 649 -4.75 -3.30 1.41
C GLU A 649 -5.85 -3.25 2.49
N ASN A 650 -5.85 -4.19 3.43
CA ASN A 650 -6.77 -4.18 4.57
C ASN A 650 -6.56 -2.92 5.44
N ARG A 651 -5.31 -2.51 5.69
CA ARG A 651 -5.02 -1.25 6.39
C ARG A 651 -5.45 -0.02 5.58
N SER A 652 -5.26 -0.04 4.26
CA SER A 652 -5.77 1.01 3.39
C SER A 652 -7.30 1.10 3.45
N LEU A 653 -7.98 -0.05 3.46
CA LEU A 653 -9.43 -0.15 3.60
C LEU A 653 -9.92 0.40 4.95
N TYR A 654 -9.24 0.06 6.05
CA TYR A 654 -9.48 0.62 7.39
C TYR A 654 -9.45 2.14 7.39
N THR A 655 -8.43 2.73 6.77
CA THR A 655 -8.26 4.20 6.74
C THR A 655 -9.30 4.92 5.86
N LEU A 656 -9.80 4.26 4.81
CA LEU A 656 -10.80 4.84 3.93
C LEU A 656 -12.16 4.98 4.61
N THR A 657 -12.57 3.99 5.42
CA THR A 657 -13.87 4.00 6.10
C THR A 657 -13.82 4.74 7.44
N ALA A 658 -12.68 4.77 8.12
CA ALA A 658 -12.53 5.49 9.40
C ALA A 658 -12.66 7.02 9.27
N LYS A 659 -12.32 7.59 8.11
CA LYS A 659 -12.36 9.05 7.87
C LYS A 659 -13.76 9.66 7.81
N ASN A 660 -14.81 8.83 7.72
CA ASN A 660 -16.20 9.29 7.54
C ASN A 660 -17.10 9.01 8.76
N ILE A 661 -16.53 8.60 9.89
CA ILE A 661 -17.24 8.37 11.17
C ILE A 661 -16.98 9.52 12.18
N THR A 662 -16.07 10.45 11.86
CA THR A 662 -15.85 11.72 12.57
C THR A 662 -16.45 12.87 11.81
#